data_AF-A0A9W6TL52-F1
#
_entry.id   AF-A0A9W6TL52-F1
#
_cell.length_a   1.000
_cell.length_b   1.000
_cell.length_c   1.000
_cell.angle_alpha   90.00
_cell.angle_beta   90.00
_cell.angle_gamma   90.00
#
_symmetry.space_group_name_H-M   'P 1'
#
loop_
_entity.id
_entity.type
_entity.pdbx_description
1 polymer ?
#
loop_
_entity_poly.entity_id
_entity_poly.type
_entity_poly.pdbx_seq_one_letter_code
_entity_poly.pdbx_strand_id
1 'polypeptide(L)'
;MRASSKVPGLVAVLAALQSTEAATLKFNSHLAVSLAGNGTSFVTSTEALPRDLLMPQSADKRVTKKVKKSVDSNEMVVEDMVMCSQTSEAGQIDVLLLFSRCIEDAALATVETWARDMKSIVDDTVNPYDGVSLTFKSTMVPGTCAGSVYTVQEVTGDDLDRVAAYAGLGDVYPLDSVTSSTDGFTAVISFATDETSYNEIISFESVNQIANVVNFQMSGSVENCEGEPGSCIELKENEDIFMYNPFSVTQSLDCADLENGVPVTLIGDDGTRQCYCGCPAGYEMQTKGSNKVCVKVKSNASNCVWSKVCGYKHEVTSKSGTCSFDHVVDKWGIPLPLPTSGFGSSKLFLLADGSLDPRVRVSAVKIQNPEYYAGYLNPILGSVTSAWPLNYKDVVARSANAARFDPMVPGGEDVPIHDAAKTWKDYQSNRADAVDSIVFKDYGKYRLEMDAYDYYSSATCAGCLVILDKYRPRATTQCPRSFCDSVSGTADCGCTAELTLKNVEKANDLIQQYFEFGDQADNDGCSGNNRCDLRLFTKKNFFESKYTRYSHDESISCFDQDAVLGDILNHQQITVSPLKQADNTCSDVVKPVVAGQCTRCCKMTTAVREFWTDYRCGSDYDARYCEGDSDQTCTYEQCLVVNGDTLATVTARIKPDVVAVSEEVLQQLHQEDYQTVTQVHRALECTSYYGDDGQCVYMAKLSELVETTQTLNFAGDYNVNQFVHWRFKVNGDLEKWQLWKTRRQTRAETGCNWATCEAVYDDDEVLTFSDPETKISIEAWTQCGLVRSFFFYVHLHVNSAVDVCKHFDNMWYQTSVSRLPIAAQTCAYPGSDFAELTFDFHPNAGLQYSRTKLRMKVSEVVCSGAIENRTPVEILKVTKDSPEIVTRFGVEMLHTPNTEALTNFDVSCGFTYVGYGDSIRTKTCRRSFSITDCRGPQFDPPHAKCQYDACAGNENAGLYEACGGTIIKSTATSTYVEVGKKECCQGCADTSIVCTPLLDVPDTEADLMRCEPESQSGAYINYYFPVSLLAQATQDHPIVMILLSGGVLAVAVALVTIRHRRNTVSSAQIDSNMYYPLLH
;
A
#
# COMPACT_ATOMS: atom_id res chain seq x y z
N MET A 1 50.03 -34.27 -94.74
CA MET A 1 51.12 -33.98 -95.71
C MET A 1 51.88 -32.79 -95.15
N ARG A 2 53.18 -32.79 -94.79
CA ARG A 2 54.38 -33.65 -94.87
C ARG A 2 55.09 -33.48 -93.49
N ALA A 3 55.56 -34.50 -92.73
CA ALA A 3 56.80 -35.30 -92.90
C ALA A 3 58.03 -34.45 -93.25
N SER A 4 59.22 -34.49 -92.62
CA SER A 4 59.88 -35.31 -91.60
C SER A 4 61.20 -34.60 -91.23
N SER A 5 61.74 -34.79 -90.03
CA SER A 5 63.07 -35.42 -89.81
C SER A 5 63.53 -35.27 -88.36
N LYS A 6 63.94 -36.40 -87.77
CA LYS A 6 64.62 -36.55 -86.47
C LYS A 6 66.13 -36.64 -86.71
N VAL A 7 66.94 -35.99 -85.87
CA VAL A 7 68.25 -36.51 -85.39
C VAL A 7 68.45 -36.04 -83.93
N PRO A 8 68.90 -36.90 -82.98
CA PRO A 8 69.06 -36.58 -81.56
C PRO A 8 70.52 -36.25 -81.17
N GLY A 9 70.71 -35.45 -80.11
CA GLY A 9 72.02 -35.17 -79.51
C GLY A 9 71.90 -34.61 -78.08
N LEU A 10 72.59 -35.27 -77.15
CA LEU A 10 72.61 -35.14 -75.69
C LEU A 10 72.76 -33.71 -75.08
N VAL A 11 71.94 -33.48 -74.04
CA VAL A 11 72.26 -32.96 -72.69
C VAL A 11 73.18 -31.74 -72.55
N ALA A 12 72.58 -30.60 -72.16
CA ALA A 12 73.03 -29.77 -71.04
C ALA A 12 71.83 -28.97 -70.49
N VAL A 13 71.42 -29.25 -69.26
CA VAL A 13 70.45 -28.45 -68.50
C VAL A 13 71.17 -27.15 -68.11
N LEU A 14 70.89 -26.06 -68.81
CA LEU A 14 71.14 -24.71 -68.32
C LEU A 14 69.91 -24.31 -67.50
N ALA A 15 70.00 -24.49 -66.18
CA ALA A 15 69.12 -23.79 -65.26
C ALA A 15 69.33 -22.29 -65.48
N ALA A 16 68.32 -21.61 -66.02
CA ALA A 16 68.23 -20.17 -65.91
C ALA A 16 67.95 -19.86 -64.44
N LEU A 17 69.00 -19.57 -63.69
CA LEU A 17 68.91 -18.86 -62.41
C LEU A 17 68.24 -17.51 -62.71
N GLN A 18 66.94 -17.40 -62.43
CA GLN A 18 66.33 -16.11 -62.17
C GLN A 18 66.93 -15.62 -60.85
N SER A 19 67.76 -14.58 -60.91
CA SER A 19 68.29 -13.88 -59.75
C SER A 19 67.14 -13.21 -59.01
N THR A 20 66.71 -13.82 -57.92
CA THR A 20 65.79 -13.23 -56.94
C THR A 20 66.58 -12.26 -56.05
N GLU A 21 66.28 -10.97 -56.13
CA GLU A 21 66.98 -9.92 -55.36
C GLU A 21 66.66 -10.00 -53.85
N ALA A 22 67.72 -10.01 -53.04
CA ALA A 22 67.71 -10.03 -51.58
C ALA A 22 67.53 -8.61 -50.99
N ALA A 23 67.09 -8.52 -49.74
CA ALA A 23 66.90 -7.25 -49.03
C ALA A 23 68.19 -6.42 -48.95
N THR A 24 68.13 -5.12 -49.27
CA THR A 24 69.28 -4.19 -49.27
C THR A 24 68.83 -2.81 -48.76
N LEU A 25 69.63 -2.19 -47.87
CA LEU A 25 69.51 -0.75 -47.55
C LEU A 25 69.86 0.03 -48.82
N LYS A 26 68.98 0.93 -49.28
CA LYS A 26 69.16 1.70 -50.52
C LYS A 26 69.07 3.20 -50.24
N PHE A 27 70.00 3.95 -50.80
CA PHE A 27 69.93 5.41 -50.90
C PHE A 27 69.08 5.79 -52.10
N ASN A 28 68.12 6.69 -51.90
CA ASN A 28 67.22 7.16 -52.95
C ASN A 28 67.52 8.62 -53.30
N SER A 29 68.23 8.85 -54.41
CA SER A 29 68.56 10.17 -54.94
C SER A 29 67.35 10.90 -55.54
N HIS A 30 66.29 10.17 -55.89
CA HIS A 30 64.98 10.73 -56.19
C HIS A 30 64.12 10.56 -54.95
N LEU A 31 64.29 11.43 -53.94
CA LEU A 31 63.46 11.45 -52.73
C LEU A 31 62.02 11.09 -53.11
N ALA A 32 61.60 9.91 -52.67
CA ALA A 32 60.42 9.26 -53.18
C ALA A 32 59.24 10.22 -53.08
N VAL A 33 58.55 10.38 -54.21
CA VAL A 33 57.15 10.76 -54.29
C VAL A 33 56.40 10.01 -53.19
N SER A 34 56.18 10.66 -52.04
CA SER A 34 55.17 10.25 -51.07
C SER A 34 53.84 10.42 -51.79
N LEU A 35 53.36 9.33 -52.42
CA LEU A 35 52.08 9.21 -53.13
C LEU A 35 51.66 10.46 -53.90
N ALA A 36 51.90 10.44 -55.22
CA ALA A 36 51.36 11.39 -56.18
C ALA A 36 49.81 11.47 -56.12
N GLY A 37 49.30 12.26 -55.19
CA GLY A 37 48.06 13.01 -55.32
C GLY A 37 48.44 14.48 -55.42
N ASN A 38 47.77 15.24 -56.29
CA ASN A 38 47.98 16.69 -56.38
C ASN A 38 47.55 17.34 -55.04
N GLY A 39 48.51 17.68 -54.17
CA GLY A 39 48.28 18.43 -52.92
C GLY A 39 48.08 17.58 -51.67
N THR A 40 48.08 18.24 -50.50
CA THR A 40 47.74 17.66 -49.19
C THR A 40 46.42 16.90 -49.30
N SER A 41 46.33 15.70 -48.70
CA SER A 41 45.11 14.88 -48.71
C SER A 41 45.00 14.02 -47.45
N PHE A 42 43.90 13.30 -47.26
CA PHE A 42 43.74 12.34 -46.16
C PHE A 42 43.68 10.91 -46.70
N VAL A 43 44.27 9.97 -45.96
CA VAL A 43 44.18 8.54 -46.27
C VAL A 43 43.08 7.90 -45.43
N THR A 44 42.23 7.10 -46.07
CA THR A 44 41.25 6.26 -45.37
C THR A 44 41.96 5.04 -44.78
N SER A 45 42.19 5.02 -43.47
CA SER A 45 42.66 3.81 -42.79
C SER A 45 41.65 3.36 -41.75
N THR A 46 41.05 2.19 -41.94
CA THR A 46 40.46 1.38 -40.85
C THR A 46 41.40 0.25 -40.40
N GLU A 47 42.39 -0.15 -41.20
CA GLU A 47 43.52 -1.01 -40.81
C GLU A 47 44.75 -0.72 -41.71
N ALA A 48 45.94 -0.81 -41.11
CA ALA A 48 47.30 -0.74 -41.67
C ALA A 48 47.64 0.41 -42.65
N LEU A 49 48.61 1.25 -42.24
CA LEU A 49 49.28 2.22 -43.11
C LEU A 49 49.93 1.51 -44.32
N PRO A 50 49.92 2.12 -45.53
CA PRO A 50 50.69 1.63 -46.66
C PRO A 50 52.17 1.44 -46.27
N ARG A 51 52.78 0.34 -46.71
CA ARG A 51 54.16 -0.05 -46.36
C ARG A 51 55.20 1.05 -46.62
N ASP A 52 54.92 1.89 -47.60
CA ASP A 52 55.79 2.97 -48.07
C ASP A 52 55.69 4.25 -47.21
N LEU A 53 54.69 4.33 -46.31
CA LEU A 53 54.46 5.44 -45.37
C LEU A 53 54.97 5.14 -43.94
N LEU A 54 55.55 3.96 -43.72
CA LEU A 54 55.99 3.49 -42.41
C LEU A 54 57.52 3.42 -42.31
N MET A 55 58.16 4.52 -41.96
CA MET A 55 59.36 4.45 -41.11
C MET A 55 58.99 4.97 -39.72
N PRO A 56 58.97 4.12 -38.68
CA PRO A 56 58.64 4.56 -37.33
C PRO A 56 59.73 5.52 -36.82
N GLN A 57 59.36 6.74 -36.45
CA GLN A 57 60.23 7.60 -35.65
C GLN A 57 60.07 7.24 -34.17
N SER A 58 61.17 6.73 -33.59
CA SER A 58 61.49 6.56 -32.17
C SER A 58 60.46 5.90 -31.23
N ALA A 59 60.91 4.83 -30.57
CA ALA A 59 60.20 4.11 -29.53
C ALA A 59 59.85 5.00 -28.32
N ASP A 60 58.56 5.05 -27.98
CA ASP A 60 58.11 5.54 -26.69
C ASP A 60 58.51 4.53 -25.60
N LYS A 61 59.11 5.04 -24.52
CA LYS A 61 59.67 4.21 -23.44
C LYS A 61 58.56 3.42 -22.74
N ARG A 62 58.85 2.14 -22.49
CA ARG A 62 58.10 1.19 -21.63
C ARG A 62 57.23 1.87 -20.57
N VAL A 63 55.91 1.83 -20.76
CA VAL A 63 54.95 1.83 -19.65
C VAL A 63 54.42 0.42 -19.50
N THR A 64 54.97 -0.33 -18.53
CA THR A 64 54.37 -1.59 -18.08
C THR A 64 53.01 -1.31 -17.44
N LYS A 65 51.92 -1.58 -18.17
CA LYS A 65 50.60 -1.79 -17.57
C LYS A 65 50.23 -3.27 -17.65
N LYS A 66 50.11 -3.91 -16.47
CA LYS A 66 49.47 -5.22 -16.31
C LYS A 66 47.98 -5.07 -16.58
N VAL A 67 47.46 -5.76 -17.59
CA VAL A 67 46.01 -5.95 -17.76
C VAL A 67 45.62 -7.32 -17.21
N LYS A 68 44.69 -7.30 -16.25
CA LYS A 68 43.97 -8.47 -15.75
C LYS A 68 43.03 -8.99 -16.84
N LYS A 69 43.05 -10.31 -17.07
CA LYS A 69 41.97 -11.05 -17.74
C LYS A 69 40.62 -10.69 -17.11
N SER A 70 39.67 -10.21 -17.91
CA SER A 70 38.25 -10.44 -17.67
C SER A 70 37.71 -11.36 -18.75
N VAL A 71 36.95 -12.34 -18.28
CA VAL A 71 36.22 -13.35 -19.02
C VAL A 71 35.02 -12.68 -19.71
N ASP A 72 34.59 -13.26 -20.83
CA ASP A 72 33.42 -12.95 -21.67
C ASP A 72 33.59 -11.87 -22.76
N SER A 73 33.99 -12.31 -23.96
CA SER A 73 33.10 -12.30 -25.14
C SER A 73 33.81 -12.84 -26.40
N ASN A 74 33.21 -13.91 -26.94
CA ASN A 74 33.31 -14.52 -28.27
C ASN A 74 34.55 -14.26 -29.14
N GLU A 75 35.45 -15.23 -29.03
CA GLU A 75 36.27 -15.83 -30.08
C GLU A 75 35.77 -15.57 -31.51
N MET A 76 36.54 -14.81 -32.28
CA MET A 76 36.40 -14.70 -33.72
C MET A 76 37.59 -15.44 -34.35
N VAL A 77 37.33 -16.71 -34.68
CA VAL A 77 37.98 -17.61 -35.66
C VAL A 77 39.39 -17.21 -36.12
N VAL A 78 40.39 -17.90 -35.56
CA VAL A 78 41.70 -18.12 -36.20
C VAL A 78 41.50 -19.17 -37.30
N GLU A 79 41.17 -18.75 -38.51
CA GLU A 79 41.35 -19.62 -39.68
C GLU A 79 41.98 -18.81 -40.81
N ASP A 80 43.09 -19.37 -41.35
CA ASP A 80 43.59 -19.15 -42.70
C ASP A 80 44.50 -17.94 -43.01
N MET A 81 45.41 -17.58 -42.09
CA MET A 81 46.50 -16.64 -42.41
C MET A 81 47.63 -17.33 -43.22
N VAL A 82 47.93 -16.82 -44.42
CA VAL A 82 49.07 -17.26 -45.25
C VAL A 82 50.35 -16.55 -44.76
N MET A 83 51.43 -17.29 -44.50
CA MET A 83 52.70 -16.75 -43.97
C MET A 83 53.64 -16.28 -45.09
N CYS A 84 54.40 -15.21 -44.85
CA CYS A 84 55.44 -14.74 -45.78
C CYS A 84 56.72 -15.61 -45.70
N SER A 85 57.44 -15.81 -46.82
CA SER A 85 58.79 -16.42 -46.82
C SER A 85 59.91 -15.35 -46.80
N GLN A 86 61.07 -15.63 -46.16
CA GLN A 86 62.19 -14.68 -45.97
C GLN A 86 63.58 -15.27 -46.33
N THR A 87 64.45 -14.47 -46.98
CA THR A 87 65.91 -14.68 -47.13
C THR A 87 66.66 -13.35 -47.20
N SER A 88 67.86 -13.23 -46.59
CA SER A 88 68.62 -11.96 -46.44
C SER A 88 70.14 -12.09 -46.70
N GLU A 89 70.77 -11.06 -47.27
CA GLU A 89 72.23 -10.76 -47.23
C GLU A 89 72.47 -9.28 -46.81
N ALA A 90 73.68 -8.95 -46.34
CA ALA A 90 74.06 -7.68 -45.70
C ALA A 90 74.43 -6.54 -46.68
N GLY A 91 74.18 -5.27 -46.31
CA GLY A 91 74.54 -4.08 -47.10
C GLY A 91 74.89 -2.85 -46.24
N GLN A 92 75.99 -2.17 -46.53
CA GLN A 92 76.52 -1.00 -45.81
C GLN A 92 76.41 0.27 -46.70
N ILE A 93 75.94 1.40 -46.14
CA ILE A 93 75.94 2.71 -46.81
C ILE A 93 76.77 3.69 -46.00
N ASP A 94 77.85 4.20 -46.62
CA ASP A 94 78.64 5.29 -46.09
C ASP A 94 78.28 6.60 -46.81
N VAL A 95 77.83 7.61 -46.05
CA VAL A 95 77.35 8.90 -46.57
C VAL A 95 78.31 10.01 -46.20
N LEU A 96 78.70 10.81 -47.18
CA LEU A 96 79.48 12.03 -46.97
C LEU A 96 78.55 13.24 -46.89
N LEU A 97 78.58 13.94 -45.75
CA LEU A 97 77.89 15.20 -45.53
C LEU A 97 78.81 16.37 -45.94
N LEU A 98 78.46 17.09 -47.00
CA LEU A 98 79.21 18.26 -47.46
C LEU A 98 78.54 19.55 -46.99
N PHE A 99 79.23 20.33 -46.20
CA PHE A 99 78.73 21.60 -45.69
C PHE A 99 79.41 22.78 -46.36
N SER A 100 78.66 23.84 -46.67
CA SER A 100 79.30 25.12 -46.95
C SER A 100 80.10 25.59 -45.73
N ARG A 101 81.29 26.16 -45.92
CA ARG A 101 82.05 26.85 -44.86
C ARG A 101 81.21 27.87 -44.11
N CYS A 102 80.23 28.46 -44.78
CA CYS A 102 79.42 29.55 -44.27
C CYS A 102 78.18 29.09 -43.51
N ILE A 103 78.00 27.78 -43.31
CA ILE A 103 76.89 27.25 -42.52
C ILE A 103 77.00 27.67 -41.04
N GLU A 104 75.88 28.09 -40.46
CA GLU A 104 75.80 28.51 -39.06
C GLU A 104 75.76 27.31 -38.09
N ASP A 105 76.23 27.51 -36.86
CA ASP A 105 76.25 26.47 -35.82
C ASP A 105 74.85 25.93 -35.46
N ALA A 106 73.81 26.76 -35.58
CA ALA A 106 72.41 26.36 -35.37
C ALA A 106 71.92 25.39 -36.46
N ALA A 107 72.32 25.62 -37.71
CA ALA A 107 72.04 24.72 -38.82
C ALA A 107 72.80 23.40 -38.65
N LEU A 108 74.10 23.43 -38.27
CA LEU A 108 74.88 22.22 -37.96
C LEU A 108 74.25 21.38 -36.84
N ALA A 109 73.76 22.00 -35.76
CA ALA A 109 73.07 21.31 -34.67
C ALA A 109 71.76 20.63 -35.14
N THR A 110 71.05 21.28 -36.07
CA THR A 110 69.81 20.75 -36.65
C THR A 110 70.09 19.53 -37.54
N VAL A 111 71.10 19.63 -38.41
CA VAL A 111 71.55 18.51 -39.24
C VAL A 111 72.12 17.38 -38.38
N GLU A 112 72.83 17.68 -37.28
CA GLU A 112 73.33 16.66 -36.35
C GLU A 112 72.18 15.86 -35.73
N THR A 113 71.14 16.56 -35.28
CA THR A 113 69.96 15.91 -34.69
C THR A 113 69.27 15.03 -35.74
N TRP A 114 69.08 15.54 -36.96
CA TRP A 114 68.55 14.76 -38.08
C TRP A 114 69.40 13.53 -38.42
N ALA A 115 70.73 13.67 -38.51
CA ALA A 115 71.64 12.56 -38.81
C ALA A 115 71.60 11.48 -37.72
N ARG A 116 71.55 11.87 -36.45
CA ARG A 116 71.37 10.94 -35.32
C ARG A 116 70.03 10.21 -35.40
N ASP A 117 68.95 10.93 -35.72
CA ASP A 117 67.62 10.35 -35.89
C ASP A 117 67.62 9.36 -37.06
N MET A 118 68.21 9.70 -38.21
CA MET A 118 68.33 8.78 -39.36
C MET A 118 69.11 7.53 -39.02
N LYS A 119 70.23 7.66 -38.28
CA LYS A 119 71.01 6.52 -37.81
C LYS A 119 70.20 5.64 -36.87
N SER A 120 69.50 6.24 -35.91
CA SER A 120 68.60 5.50 -35.00
C SER A 120 67.47 4.82 -35.76
N ILE A 121 66.88 5.46 -36.77
CA ILE A 121 65.82 4.89 -37.60
C ILE A 121 66.32 3.67 -38.36
N VAL A 122 67.51 3.75 -38.97
CA VAL A 122 68.13 2.59 -39.64
C VAL A 122 68.42 1.50 -38.60
N ASP A 123 69.13 1.80 -37.52
CA ASP A 123 69.48 0.84 -36.47
C ASP A 123 68.25 0.13 -35.88
N ASP A 124 67.17 0.85 -35.57
CA ASP A 124 65.92 0.28 -35.05
C ASP A 124 65.16 -0.57 -36.10
N THR A 125 65.29 -0.24 -37.39
CA THR A 125 64.60 -0.95 -38.47
C THR A 125 65.33 -2.25 -38.89
N VAL A 126 66.67 -2.29 -38.77
CA VAL A 126 67.50 -3.44 -39.20
C VAL A 126 68.25 -4.16 -38.08
N ASN A 127 68.12 -3.76 -36.81
CA ASN A 127 68.78 -4.39 -35.64
C ASN A 127 68.69 -5.94 -35.53
N PRO A 128 67.67 -6.63 -36.08
CA PRO A 128 67.66 -8.10 -36.10
C PRO A 128 68.66 -8.76 -37.08
N TYR A 129 69.35 -8.00 -37.95
CA TYR A 129 70.16 -8.53 -39.05
C TYR A 129 71.63 -8.11 -38.93
N ASP A 130 72.55 -9.08 -38.77
CA ASP A 130 73.99 -8.83 -38.75
C ASP A 130 74.48 -8.25 -40.09
N GLY A 131 75.14 -7.09 -40.05
CA GLY A 131 75.93 -6.54 -41.17
C GLY A 131 75.34 -5.36 -41.97
N VAL A 132 74.23 -4.75 -41.55
CA VAL A 132 73.69 -3.51 -42.16
C VAL A 132 74.06 -2.30 -41.30
N SER A 133 74.74 -1.28 -41.86
CA SER A 133 75.12 -0.07 -41.13
C SER A 133 75.04 1.19 -41.98
N LEU A 134 74.61 2.30 -41.36
CA LEU A 134 74.66 3.66 -41.90
C LEU A 134 75.77 4.45 -41.18
N THR A 135 76.77 4.90 -41.93
CA THR A 135 77.87 5.70 -41.39
C THR A 135 77.87 7.08 -42.04
N PHE A 136 77.93 8.14 -41.23
CA PHE A 136 78.17 9.49 -41.73
C PHE A 136 79.66 9.84 -41.59
N LYS A 137 80.17 10.61 -42.54
CA LYS A 137 81.38 11.42 -42.41
C LYS A 137 81.07 12.82 -42.90
N SER A 138 81.83 13.81 -42.47
CA SER A 138 81.51 15.21 -42.75
C SER A 138 82.70 16.00 -43.26
N THR A 139 82.47 17.00 -44.10
CA THR A 139 83.51 17.91 -44.59
C THR A 139 82.92 19.27 -44.97
N MET A 140 83.79 20.25 -45.22
CA MET A 140 83.37 21.59 -45.64
C MET A 140 83.93 21.96 -47.02
N VAL A 141 83.16 22.73 -47.79
CA VAL A 141 83.59 23.33 -49.06
C VAL A 141 83.68 24.86 -48.95
N PRO A 142 84.51 25.53 -49.78
CA PRO A 142 84.57 26.98 -49.84
C PRO A 142 83.20 27.61 -50.13
N GLY A 143 82.96 28.83 -49.60
CA GLY A 143 81.70 29.54 -49.80
C GLY A 143 81.86 31.05 -49.63
N THR A 144 80.76 31.79 -49.79
CA THR A 144 80.72 33.25 -49.74
C THR A 144 79.92 33.71 -48.52
N CYS A 145 80.60 33.86 -47.38
CA CYS A 145 79.89 34.05 -46.11
C CYS A 145 79.32 35.47 -46.00
N ALA A 146 78.05 35.56 -45.56
CA ALA A 146 77.35 36.83 -45.39
C ALA A 146 78.14 37.77 -44.48
N GLY A 147 78.57 38.92 -45.02
CA GLY A 147 79.38 39.92 -44.33
C GLY A 147 80.79 40.13 -44.89
N SER A 148 81.23 39.33 -45.88
CA SER A 148 82.51 39.54 -46.59
C SER A 148 82.29 40.01 -48.03
N VAL A 149 83.09 40.99 -48.48
CA VAL A 149 82.97 41.58 -49.82
C VAL A 149 83.48 40.56 -50.86
N TYR A 150 82.57 39.91 -51.60
CA TYR A 150 82.77 39.14 -52.84
C TYR A 150 84.09 38.35 -52.96
N THR A 151 84.54 37.70 -51.90
CA THR A 151 85.77 36.90 -51.91
C THR A 151 85.45 35.49 -51.44
N VAL A 152 85.76 34.51 -52.28
CA VAL A 152 85.62 33.08 -51.95
C VAL A 152 86.49 32.79 -50.74
N GLN A 153 85.89 32.22 -49.70
CA GLN A 153 86.57 31.91 -48.46
C GLN A 153 86.95 30.42 -48.43
N GLU A 154 88.24 30.13 -48.54
CA GLU A 154 88.75 28.74 -48.50
C GLU A 154 88.63 28.12 -47.10
N VAL A 155 88.46 26.80 -47.04
CA VAL A 155 88.28 26.06 -45.77
C VAL A 155 89.57 26.08 -44.96
N THR A 156 89.50 26.43 -43.68
CA THR A 156 90.65 26.40 -42.76
C THR A 156 90.55 25.25 -41.77
N GLY A 157 91.64 24.95 -41.06
CA GLY A 157 91.65 23.92 -40.00
C GLY A 157 90.61 24.18 -38.90
N ASP A 158 90.39 25.45 -38.54
CA ASP A 158 89.38 25.85 -37.55
C ASP A 158 87.95 25.58 -38.04
N ASP A 159 87.69 25.64 -39.36
CA ASP A 159 86.38 25.33 -39.93
C ASP A 159 86.09 23.81 -39.87
N LEU A 160 87.11 22.98 -40.11
CA LEU A 160 87.01 21.53 -39.97
C LEU A 160 86.84 21.10 -38.50
N ASP A 161 87.51 21.77 -37.56
CA ASP A 161 87.31 21.57 -36.12
C ASP A 161 85.88 21.95 -35.68
N ARG A 162 85.25 22.93 -36.36
CA ARG A 162 83.86 23.34 -36.09
C ARG A 162 82.86 22.22 -36.41
N VAL A 163 83.05 21.49 -37.52
CA VAL A 163 82.22 20.31 -37.83
C VAL A 163 82.55 19.13 -36.92
N ALA A 164 83.82 18.93 -36.59
CA ALA A 164 84.27 17.86 -35.70
C ALA A 164 83.63 17.90 -34.30
N ALA A 165 83.20 19.10 -33.85
CA ALA A 165 82.51 19.28 -32.57
C ALA A 165 81.15 18.54 -32.50
N TYR A 166 80.53 18.23 -33.64
CA TYR A 166 79.22 17.58 -33.73
C TYR A 166 79.39 16.08 -34.02
N ALA A 167 79.55 15.28 -32.97
CA ALA A 167 79.80 13.83 -33.09
C ALA A 167 78.75 13.06 -33.92
N GLY A 168 77.51 13.57 -34.00
CA GLY A 168 76.45 12.96 -34.82
C GLY A 168 76.64 13.10 -36.34
N LEU A 169 77.51 14.01 -36.79
CA LEU A 169 77.85 14.21 -38.22
C LEU A 169 78.98 13.29 -38.71
N GLY A 170 79.56 12.50 -37.80
CA GLY A 170 80.61 11.54 -38.10
C GLY A 170 82.00 12.16 -38.27
N ASP A 171 83.00 11.31 -38.54
CA ASP A 171 84.41 11.73 -38.62
C ASP A 171 84.64 12.74 -39.75
N VAL A 172 85.52 13.72 -39.50
CA VAL A 172 85.86 14.75 -40.49
C VAL A 172 86.72 14.19 -41.61
N TYR A 173 86.34 14.50 -42.85
CA TYR A 173 86.97 14.04 -44.07
C TYR A 173 87.71 15.20 -44.80
N PRO A 174 89.04 15.19 -44.93
CA PRO A 174 89.79 16.29 -45.56
C PRO A 174 89.79 16.20 -47.10
N LEU A 175 89.31 17.26 -47.77
CA LEU A 175 89.15 17.34 -49.23
C LEU A 175 90.47 17.53 -50.01
N ASP A 176 91.56 18.00 -49.38
CA ASP A 176 92.82 18.35 -50.06
C ASP A 176 93.62 17.15 -50.63
N SER A 177 93.06 15.95 -50.56
CA SER A 177 93.72 14.66 -50.84
C SER A 177 93.28 13.99 -52.15
N VAL A 178 92.50 14.65 -53.03
CA VAL A 178 91.86 13.99 -54.18
C VAL A 178 92.89 13.52 -55.22
N THR A 179 93.30 12.25 -55.12
CA THR A 179 93.99 11.51 -56.17
C THR A 179 93.32 10.15 -56.39
N SER A 180 92.39 10.11 -57.34
CA SER A 180 91.73 8.93 -57.91
C SER A 180 90.68 8.18 -57.07
N SER A 181 89.75 7.56 -57.79
CA SER A 181 88.53 6.90 -57.30
C SER A 181 88.74 5.97 -56.10
N THR A 182 87.76 6.01 -55.20
CA THR A 182 87.44 5.09 -54.08
C THR A 182 87.97 5.45 -52.68
N ASP A 183 87.19 6.24 -51.93
CA ASP A 183 87.11 6.18 -50.46
C ASP A 183 85.78 5.57 -49.95
N GLY A 184 85.09 4.81 -50.81
CA GLY A 184 83.98 3.92 -50.40
C GLY A 184 82.62 4.58 -50.13
N PHE A 185 82.49 5.91 -50.26
CA PHE A 185 81.19 6.56 -50.06
C PHE A 185 80.15 6.13 -51.09
N THR A 186 78.98 5.75 -50.59
CA THR A 186 77.85 5.24 -51.36
C THR A 186 76.88 6.36 -51.76
N ALA A 187 76.89 7.48 -51.02
CA ALA A 187 76.07 8.66 -51.30
C ALA A 187 76.67 9.95 -50.72
N VAL A 188 76.21 11.09 -51.25
CA VAL A 188 76.53 12.44 -50.78
C VAL A 188 75.25 13.17 -50.42
N ILE A 189 75.28 13.88 -49.29
CA ILE A 189 74.24 14.84 -48.92
C ILE A 189 74.93 16.17 -48.65
N SER A 190 74.53 17.22 -49.37
CA SER A 190 75.18 18.51 -49.27
C SER A 190 74.26 19.60 -48.74
N PHE A 191 74.85 20.61 -48.11
CA PHE A 191 74.17 21.75 -47.49
C PHE A 191 74.86 23.05 -47.94
N ALA A 192 74.36 23.63 -49.03
CA ALA A 192 74.87 24.85 -49.62
C ALA A 192 74.20 26.09 -49.00
N THR A 193 74.97 27.17 -48.87
CA THR A 193 74.48 28.48 -48.37
C THR A 193 74.55 29.58 -49.41
N ASP A 194 75.26 29.37 -50.52
CA ASP A 194 75.49 30.35 -51.59
C ASP A 194 75.96 29.67 -52.89
N GLU A 195 75.94 30.41 -54.02
CA GLU A 195 76.27 29.91 -55.37
C GLU A 195 77.64 29.26 -55.43
N THR A 196 78.62 29.87 -54.76
CA THR A 196 80.00 29.40 -54.74
C THR A 196 80.05 28.03 -54.06
N SER A 197 79.46 27.91 -52.87
CA SER A 197 79.42 26.63 -52.15
C SER A 197 78.70 25.54 -52.94
N TYR A 198 77.60 25.88 -53.63
CA TYR A 198 76.86 24.95 -54.46
C TYR A 198 77.67 24.49 -55.68
N ASN A 199 78.34 25.41 -56.38
CA ASN A 199 79.18 25.08 -57.53
C ASN A 199 80.39 24.20 -57.13
N GLU A 200 81.00 24.43 -55.96
CA GLU A 200 82.06 23.58 -55.41
C GLU A 200 81.54 22.17 -55.09
N ILE A 201 80.34 22.05 -54.52
CA ILE A 201 79.66 20.76 -54.29
C ILE A 201 79.43 20.02 -55.62
N ILE A 202 78.83 20.67 -56.61
CA ILE A 202 78.54 20.04 -57.91
C ILE A 202 79.84 19.64 -58.63
N SER A 203 80.89 20.45 -58.52
CA SER A 203 82.23 20.12 -59.02
C SER A 203 82.78 18.87 -58.34
N PHE A 204 82.67 18.79 -57.01
CA PHE A 204 83.07 17.61 -56.24
C PHE A 204 82.30 16.35 -56.64
N GLU A 205 80.97 16.44 -56.77
CA GLU A 205 80.11 15.33 -57.18
C GLU A 205 80.45 14.81 -58.58
N SER A 206 80.65 15.74 -59.52
CA SER A 206 80.99 15.45 -60.92
C SER A 206 82.36 14.79 -61.07
N VAL A 207 83.39 15.34 -60.40
CA VAL A 207 84.76 14.78 -60.42
C VAL A 207 84.81 13.37 -59.85
N ASN A 208 84.00 13.08 -58.83
CA ASN A 208 83.98 11.78 -58.15
C ASN A 208 82.94 10.78 -58.69
N GLN A 209 82.16 11.16 -59.72
CA GLN A 209 81.13 10.32 -60.35
C GLN A 209 80.12 9.69 -59.36
N ILE A 210 79.73 10.45 -58.34
CA ILE A 210 78.80 9.95 -57.30
C ILE A 210 77.38 9.98 -57.87
N ALA A 211 76.77 8.81 -58.04
CA ALA A 211 75.42 8.68 -58.63
C ALA A 211 74.28 9.00 -57.66
N ASN A 212 74.57 8.97 -56.36
CA ASN A 212 73.60 9.10 -55.28
C ASN A 212 73.84 10.41 -54.51
N VAL A 213 73.24 11.50 -54.97
CA VAL A 213 73.43 12.84 -54.41
C VAL A 213 72.10 13.46 -54.01
N VAL A 214 72.09 14.19 -52.89
CA VAL A 214 70.97 15.04 -52.46
C VAL A 214 71.53 16.38 -51.99
N ASN A 215 71.11 17.45 -52.64
CA ASN A 215 71.66 18.78 -52.39
C ASN A 215 70.61 19.67 -51.74
N PHE A 216 70.88 20.16 -50.53
CA PHE A 216 70.03 21.09 -49.81
C PHE A 216 70.59 22.51 -49.87
N GLN A 217 69.71 23.48 -50.09
CA GLN A 217 69.97 24.91 -49.93
C GLN A 217 69.42 25.35 -48.56
N MET A 218 70.27 25.90 -47.71
CA MET A 218 69.90 26.34 -46.36
C MET A 218 69.08 27.64 -46.37
N SER A 219 68.23 27.82 -45.35
CA SER A 219 67.33 28.98 -45.22
C SER A 219 68.12 30.30 -45.14
N GLY A 220 67.67 31.34 -45.86
CA GLY A 220 68.30 32.67 -45.85
C GLY A 220 69.37 32.91 -46.92
N SER A 221 69.56 31.97 -47.84
CA SER A 221 70.46 32.07 -48.99
C SER A 221 69.78 32.69 -50.22
N VAL A 222 70.53 33.42 -51.06
CA VAL A 222 69.97 34.15 -52.23
C VAL A 222 70.35 33.42 -53.53
N GLU A 223 69.34 33.09 -54.34
CA GLU A 223 69.37 32.73 -55.78
C GLU A 223 70.38 31.67 -56.29
N ASN A 224 70.35 30.41 -55.81
CA ASN A 224 71.28 29.36 -56.31
C ASN A 224 70.64 28.06 -56.82
N CYS A 225 69.31 27.92 -56.75
CA CYS A 225 68.59 26.73 -57.26
C CYS A 225 67.87 26.95 -58.60
N GLU A 226 68.23 27.99 -59.38
CA GLU A 226 67.65 28.20 -60.72
C GLU A 226 68.45 27.48 -61.83
N GLY A 227 68.24 26.17 -61.96
CA GLY A 227 68.73 25.40 -63.11
C GLY A 227 68.23 23.95 -63.14
N GLU A 228 67.39 23.63 -64.14
CA GLU A 228 66.74 22.34 -64.44
C GLU A 228 66.05 21.58 -63.27
N PRO A 229 64.84 21.02 -63.47
CA PRO A 229 64.11 20.33 -62.40
C PRO A 229 64.87 19.08 -61.94
N GLY A 230 65.54 19.17 -60.79
CA GLY A 230 66.21 18.04 -60.13
C GLY A 230 67.57 18.30 -59.45
N SER A 231 68.05 19.55 -59.35
CA SER A 231 69.45 19.84 -58.97
C SER A 231 69.69 20.25 -57.49
N CYS A 232 68.71 20.81 -56.76
CA CYS A 232 68.78 21.08 -55.30
C CYS A 232 67.41 21.33 -54.64
N ILE A 233 67.35 21.23 -53.31
CA ILE A 233 66.16 21.33 -52.45
C ILE A 233 66.30 22.51 -51.50
N GLU A 234 65.42 23.51 -51.61
CA GLU A 234 65.40 24.66 -50.72
C GLU A 234 64.71 24.34 -49.38
N LEU A 235 65.41 24.60 -48.28
CA LEU A 235 64.86 24.56 -46.92
C LEU A 235 64.41 25.97 -46.51
N LYS A 236 63.12 26.14 -46.20
CA LYS A 236 62.58 27.45 -45.79
C LYS A 236 62.98 27.78 -44.35
N GLU A 237 63.00 26.77 -43.50
CA GLU A 237 63.62 26.77 -42.17
C GLU A 237 64.60 25.59 -42.07
N ASN A 238 65.62 25.71 -41.22
CA ASN A 238 66.62 24.64 -41.07
C ASN A 238 65.99 23.34 -40.55
N GLU A 239 64.92 23.46 -39.75
CA GLU A 239 64.14 22.36 -39.16
C GLU A 239 63.35 21.56 -40.22
N ASP A 240 63.17 22.08 -41.43
CA ASP A 240 62.48 21.37 -42.52
C ASP A 240 63.24 20.12 -42.98
N ILE A 241 64.54 20.00 -42.65
CA ILE A 241 65.34 18.82 -42.98
C ILE A 241 64.74 17.51 -42.45
N PHE A 242 64.02 17.55 -41.31
CA PHE A 242 63.38 16.37 -40.72
C PHE A 242 62.24 15.79 -41.57
N MET A 243 61.77 16.53 -42.57
CA MET A 243 60.77 16.06 -43.53
C MET A 243 61.37 15.21 -44.65
N TYR A 244 62.70 15.14 -44.78
CA TYR A 244 63.41 14.41 -45.82
C TYR A 244 64.13 13.17 -45.25
N ASN A 245 63.84 12.00 -45.82
CA ASN A 245 64.54 10.76 -45.55
C ASN A 245 65.03 10.13 -46.87
N PRO A 246 66.33 10.19 -47.17
CA PRO A 246 66.90 9.64 -48.39
C PRO A 246 67.16 8.12 -48.31
N PHE A 247 66.83 7.47 -47.19
CA PHE A 247 67.11 6.04 -46.96
C PHE A 247 65.83 5.22 -47.04
N SER A 248 65.90 4.09 -47.75
CA SER A 248 64.81 3.11 -47.84
C SER A 248 65.33 1.70 -47.59
N VAL A 249 64.55 0.89 -46.88
CA VAL A 249 64.84 -0.53 -46.66
C VAL A 249 63.89 -1.34 -47.51
N THR A 250 64.37 -1.89 -48.64
CA THR A 250 63.58 -2.84 -49.43
C THR A 250 63.69 -4.24 -48.80
N GLN A 251 62.65 -4.70 -48.11
CA GLN A 251 62.47 -6.11 -47.74
C GLN A 251 61.65 -6.81 -48.83
N SER A 252 62.18 -7.88 -49.45
CA SER A 252 61.35 -8.78 -50.25
C SER A 252 60.63 -9.75 -49.31
N LEU A 253 59.35 -9.48 -49.07
CA LEU A 253 58.42 -10.38 -48.39
C LEU A 253 57.39 -10.80 -49.42
N ASP A 254 57.36 -12.09 -49.77
CA ASP A 254 56.52 -12.65 -50.84
C ASP A 254 55.37 -13.50 -50.27
N CYS A 255 54.24 -13.49 -50.99
CA CYS A 255 52.96 -14.12 -50.62
C CYS A 255 52.60 -15.24 -51.61
N ALA A 256 53.46 -16.26 -51.69
CA ALA A 256 53.41 -17.30 -52.71
C ALA A 256 52.05 -18.04 -52.83
N ASP A 257 51.30 -18.15 -51.73
CA ASP A 257 50.01 -18.87 -51.68
C ASP A 257 48.76 -17.96 -51.77
N LEU A 258 48.92 -16.66 -52.07
CA LEU A 258 47.83 -15.69 -52.27
C LEU A 258 48.07 -14.82 -53.51
N GLU A 259 47.38 -15.13 -54.62
CA GLU A 259 47.54 -14.41 -55.90
C GLU A 259 46.99 -12.98 -55.79
N ASN A 260 47.83 -11.98 -56.13
CA ASN A 260 47.61 -10.55 -55.87
C ASN A 260 47.54 -10.19 -54.36
N GLY A 261 48.07 -11.05 -53.50
CA GLY A 261 48.23 -10.78 -52.07
C GLY A 261 49.35 -9.78 -51.78
N VAL A 262 49.18 -9.06 -50.69
CA VAL A 262 50.18 -8.14 -50.13
C VAL A 262 50.57 -8.57 -48.72
N PRO A 263 51.83 -8.45 -48.31
CA PRO A 263 52.25 -8.87 -47.00
C PRO A 263 51.91 -7.80 -45.95
N VAL A 264 51.20 -8.20 -44.90
CA VAL A 264 50.73 -7.39 -43.78
C VAL A 264 51.54 -7.75 -42.53
N THR A 265 52.13 -6.75 -41.88
CA THR A 265 52.83 -6.92 -40.60
C THR A 265 51.88 -6.69 -39.44
N LEU A 266 51.68 -7.71 -38.60
CA LEU A 266 50.95 -7.63 -37.34
C LEU A 266 51.94 -7.70 -36.18
N ILE A 267 51.68 -6.94 -35.11
CA ILE A 267 52.41 -7.06 -33.85
C ILE A 267 51.66 -8.10 -33.03
N GLY A 268 52.30 -9.23 -32.76
CA GLY A 268 51.75 -10.25 -31.87
C GLY A 268 51.70 -9.79 -30.41
N ASP A 269 50.96 -10.50 -29.58
CA ASP A 269 50.74 -10.18 -28.16
C ASP A 269 52.04 -10.10 -27.32
N ASP A 270 53.15 -10.65 -27.82
CA ASP A 270 54.49 -10.60 -27.22
C ASP A 270 55.33 -9.41 -27.69
N GLY A 271 54.77 -8.54 -28.54
CA GLY A 271 55.45 -7.40 -29.14
C GLY A 271 56.33 -7.77 -30.34
N THR A 272 56.35 -9.03 -30.79
CA THR A 272 57.09 -9.45 -31.98
C THR A 272 56.29 -9.16 -33.25
N ARG A 273 56.96 -8.60 -34.26
CA ARG A 273 56.34 -8.33 -35.57
C ARG A 273 56.33 -9.61 -36.41
N GLN A 274 55.15 -10.08 -36.80
CA GLN A 274 54.97 -11.25 -37.66
C GLN A 274 54.39 -10.81 -39.02
N CYS A 275 54.83 -11.45 -40.12
CA CYS A 275 54.38 -11.15 -41.48
C CYS A 275 53.37 -12.19 -41.97
N TYR A 276 52.21 -11.72 -42.40
CA TYR A 276 51.12 -12.49 -43.00
C TYR A 276 50.79 -11.95 -44.40
N CYS A 277 49.98 -12.66 -45.17
CA CYS A 277 49.56 -12.27 -46.52
C CYS A 277 48.05 -12.01 -46.58
N GLY A 278 47.66 -10.80 -46.98
CA GLY A 278 46.28 -10.33 -47.10
C GLY A 278 45.99 -9.68 -48.45
N CYS A 279 44.76 -9.21 -48.70
CA CYS A 279 44.42 -8.54 -49.95
C CYS A 279 44.59 -7.02 -49.89
N PRO A 280 45.05 -6.37 -50.98
CA PRO A 280 45.25 -4.93 -51.01
C PRO A 280 43.94 -4.15 -50.84
N ALA A 281 44.02 -2.91 -50.35
CA ALA A 281 42.86 -2.07 -50.10
C ALA A 281 41.95 -1.93 -51.34
N GLY A 282 40.65 -2.12 -51.14
CA GLY A 282 39.68 -2.18 -52.24
C GLY A 282 39.68 -3.51 -53.00
N TYR A 283 40.26 -4.58 -52.45
CA TYR A 283 40.17 -5.95 -52.95
C TYR A 283 39.80 -6.91 -51.80
N GLU A 284 38.94 -7.88 -52.06
CA GLU A 284 38.56 -8.93 -51.11
C GLU A 284 39.15 -10.28 -51.53
N MET A 285 39.53 -11.10 -50.54
CA MET A 285 40.03 -12.45 -50.78
C MET A 285 38.89 -13.35 -51.22
N GLN A 286 39.00 -13.91 -52.43
CA GLN A 286 38.05 -14.88 -52.96
C GLN A 286 38.78 -16.19 -53.27
N THR A 287 38.12 -17.31 -53.03
CA THR A 287 38.64 -18.63 -53.37
C THR A 287 38.36 -18.92 -54.85
N LYS A 288 39.40 -19.13 -55.65
CA LYS A 288 39.28 -19.48 -57.07
C LYS A 288 39.92 -20.84 -57.31
N GLY A 289 39.13 -21.90 -57.11
CA GLY A 289 39.64 -23.28 -57.17
C GLY A 289 40.38 -23.65 -55.88
N SER A 290 41.60 -24.17 -55.97
CA SER A 290 42.48 -24.48 -54.83
C SER A 290 43.34 -23.30 -54.37
N ASN A 291 43.34 -22.18 -55.11
CA ASN A 291 44.16 -20.99 -54.83
C ASN A 291 43.29 -19.84 -54.32
N LYS A 292 43.87 -19.00 -53.46
CA LYS A 292 43.25 -17.75 -52.97
C LYS A 292 43.69 -16.59 -53.86
N VAL A 293 42.76 -15.70 -54.23
CA VAL A 293 43.03 -14.54 -55.08
C VAL A 293 42.33 -13.28 -54.55
N CYS A 294 42.98 -12.14 -54.67
CA CYS A 294 42.40 -10.85 -54.30
C CYS A 294 41.62 -10.22 -55.46
N VAL A 295 40.34 -9.87 -55.25
CA VAL A 295 39.42 -9.36 -56.29
C VAL A 295 38.90 -7.97 -55.94
N LYS A 296 38.94 -7.03 -56.90
CA LYS A 296 38.63 -5.61 -56.70
C LYS A 296 37.16 -5.36 -56.29
N VAL A 297 36.97 -4.76 -55.13
CA VAL A 297 35.70 -4.20 -54.63
C VAL A 297 35.47 -2.84 -55.33
N LYS A 298 34.29 -2.65 -55.95
CA LYS A 298 33.90 -1.33 -56.48
C LYS A 298 33.55 -0.41 -55.31
N SER A 299 34.46 0.49 -54.94
CA SER A 299 34.30 1.41 -53.82
C SER A 299 34.16 2.88 -54.27
N ASN A 300 33.08 3.53 -53.84
CA ASN A 300 32.91 4.99 -53.73
C ASN A 300 33.50 5.45 -52.38
N ALA A 301 34.82 5.42 -52.21
CA ALA A 301 35.46 5.86 -50.97
C ALA A 301 35.69 7.38 -50.98
N SER A 302 35.06 8.09 -50.04
CA SER A 302 35.41 9.45 -49.68
C SER A 302 36.74 9.45 -48.91
N ASN A 303 37.69 10.31 -49.29
CA ASN A 303 39.07 10.35 -48.80
C ASN A 303 39.25 10.67 -47.30
N CYS A 304 38.19 10.88 -46.53
CA CYS A 304 38.26 11.28 -45.12
C CYS A 304 37.57 10.25 -44.21
N VAL A 305 38.30 9.72 -43.22
CA VAL A 305 37.75 8.74 -42.25
C VAL A 305 36.59 9.29 -41.42
N TRP A 306 36.50 10.61 -41.27
CA TRP A 306 35.40 11.26 -40.56
C TRP A 306 34.14 11.47 -41.40
N SER A 307 34.22 11.28 -42.72
CA SER A 307 33.11 11.48 -43.66
C SER A 307 32.06 10.34 -43.65
N LYS A 308 31.97 9.60 -42.54
CA LYS A 308 31.07 8.45 -42.40
C LYS A 308 29.61 8.85 -42.60
N VAL A 309 28.94 8.06 -43.43
CA VAL A 309 27.48 8.02 -43.59
C VAL A 309 26.82 7.96 -42.19
N CYS A 310 26.12 9.02 -41.80
CA CYS A 310 25.44 9.20 -40.51
C CYS A 310 26.32 9.56 -39.29
N GLY A 311 27.61 9.86 -39.46
CA GLY A 311 28.50 10.31 -38.40
C GLY A 311 28.78 9.28 -37.29
N TYR A 312 29.41 9.73 -36.22
CA TYR A 312 29.74 8.95 -35.02
C TYR A 312 28.77 9.27 -33.89
N LYS A 313 28.44 8.26 -33.08
CA LYS A 313 27.47 8.36 -32.00
C LYS A 313 28.07 7.83 -30.70
N HIS A 314 27.99 8.63 -29.64
CA HIS A 314 28.28 8.21 -28.28
C HIS A 314 27.01 8.32 -27.44
N GLU A 315 26.60 7.22 -26.80
CA GLU A 315 25.42 7.17 -25.95
C GLU A 315 25.84 7.08 -24.48
N VAL A 316 25.42 8.05 -23.68
CA VAL A 316 25.74 8.11 -22.26
C VAL A 316 24.61 7.45 -21.48
N THR A 317 24.87 6.22 -21.01
CA THR A 317 23.88 5.39 -20.29
C THR A 317 24.12 5.33 -18.78
N SER A 318 25.17 5.99 -18.28
CA SER A 318 25.58 5.96 -16.87
C SER A 318 25.61 7.37 -16.28
N LYS A 319 25.27 7.49 -14.99
CA LYS A 319 25.29 8.76 -14.27
C LYS A 319 26.68 9.41 -14.32
N SER A 320 26.77 10.60 -14.92
CA SER A 320 27.96 11.44 -14.83
C SER A 320 27.81 12.51 -13.74
N GLY A 321 28.84 12.73 -12.92
CA GLY A 321 28.84 13.78 -11.90
C GLY A 321 29.06 15.20 -12.45
N THR A 322 29.79 15.29 -13.56
CA THR A 322 30.10 16.53 -14.28
C THR A 322 30.07 16.26 -15.77
N CYS A 323 29.58 17.20 -16.55
CA CYS A 323 29.49 17.06 -17.98
C CYS A 323 30.85 17.32 -18.65
N SER A 324 31.62 16.25 -18.86
CA SER A 324 32.95 16.27 -19.47
C SER A 324 33.19 14.97 -20.21
N PHE A 325 33.25 15.06 -21.53
CA PHE A 325 33.51 13.94 -22.41
C PHE A 325 34.78 14.22 -23.20
N ASP A 326 35.74 13.31 -23.15
CA ASP A 326 37.08 13.45 -23.71
C ASP A 326 37.59 12.09 -24.18
N HIS A 327 38.80 12.07 -24.77
CA HIS A 327 39.43 10.85 -25.24
C HIS A 327 38.59 10.06 -26.26
N VAL A 328 38.13 10.76 -27.30
CA VAL A 328 37.22 10.20 -28.32
C VAL A 328 37.85 9.08 -29.16
N VAL A 329 39.17 9.09 -29.29
CA VAL A 329 39.92 8.05 -30.01
C VAL A 329 40.09 6.84 -29.10
N ASP A 330 40.70 7.05 -27.92
CA ASP A 330 41.08 5.95 -27.03
C ASP A 330 39.88 5.28 -26.35
N LYS A 331 38.88 6.05 -25.91
CA LYS A 331 37.73 5.51 -25.18
C LYS A 331 36.59 5.08 -26.10
N TRP A 332 36.38 5.79 -27.22
CA TRP A 332 35.20 5.58 -28.07
C TRP A 332 35.52 4.96 -29.42
N GLY A 333 36.80 4.80 -29.76
CA GLY A 333 37.24 4.18 -31.01
C GLY A 333 36.94 5.03 -32.24
N ILE A 334 36.85 6.36 -32.10
CA ILE A 334 36.68 7.25 -33.25
C ILE A 334 37.98 7.24 -34.07
N PRO A 335 37.94 6.90 -35.38
CA PRO A 335 39.14 6.81 -36.20
C PRO A 335 39.91 8.13 -36.28
N LEU A 336 41.23 8.06 -36.25
CA LEU A 336 42.12 9.20 -36.45
C LEU A 336 42.26 9.53 -37.95
N PRO A 337 41.98 10.75 -38.40
CA PRO A 337 42.35 11.18 -39.74
C PRO A 337 43.86 11.19 -39.90
N LEU A 338 44.35 10.69 -41.04
CA LEU A 338 45.77 10.64 -41.34
C LEU A 338 46.06 11.58 -42.51
N PRO A 339 46.51 12.82 -42.26
CA PRO A 339 46.89 13.73 -43.32
C PRO A 339 48.19 13.27 -43.98
N THR A 340 48.25 13.43 -45.30
CA THR A 340 49.42 13.18 -46.16
C THR A 340 49.86 14.50 -46.78
N SER A 341 51.16 14.73 -46.82
CA SER A 341 51.76 15.91 -47.44
C SER A 341 51.83 15.73 -48.96
N GLY A 342 51.54 16.80 -49.71
CA GLY A 342 51.56 16.82 -51.18
C GLY A 342 52.91 17.21 -51.79
N PHE A 343 53.99 17.26 -51.01
CA PHE A 343 55.32 17.74 -51.44
C PHE A 343 56.06 16.74 -52.36
N GLY A 344 55.56 16.67 -53.59
CA GLY A 344 56.17 16.02 -54.76
C GLY A 344 55.57 16.53 -56.08
N SER A 345 54.79 17.61 -56.03
CA SER A 345 54.16 18.23 -57.20
C SER A 345 55.18 19.03 -58.00
N SER A 346 55.42 18.62 -59.25
CA SER A 346 56.19 19.40 -60.24
C SER A 346 55.50 20.70 -60.70
N LYS A 347 54.44 21.13 -60.01
CA LYS A 347 53.73 22.39 -60.27
C LYS A 347 53.63 23.23 -59.01
N LEU A 348 54.34 24.37 -59.01
CA LEU A 348 54.14 25.47 -58.07
C LEU A 348 52.75 26.08 -58.29
N PHE A 349 51.87 25.99 -57.29
CA PHE A 349 50.80 26.95 -57.10
C PHE A 349 51.05 27.64 -55.76
N LEU A 350 51.37 28.94 -55.81
CA LEU A 350 51.48 29.77 -54.61
C LEU A 350 50.06 30.04 -54.09
N LEU A 351 49.78 29.63 -52.86
CA LEU A 351 48.63 30.13 -52.12
C LEU A 351 48.88 31.61 -51.74
N ALA A 352 47.82 32.40 -51.71
CA ALA A 352 47.87 33.86 -51.67
C ALA A 352 48.07 34.47 -50.27
N ASP A 353 48.25 33.66 -49.22
CA ASP A 353 48.48 34.11 -47.85
C ASP A 353 49.96 33.99 -47.48
N GLY A 354 50.64 35.14 -47.42
CA GLY A 354 52.02 35.28 -46.89
C GLY A 354 52.11 35.15 -45.36
N SER A 355 51.25 34.32 -44.78
CA SER A 355 51.21 33.89 -43.39
C SER A 355 50.81 32.44 -43.47
N LEU A 356 51.34 31.57 -42.60
CA LEU A 356 50.89 30.19 -42.29
C LEU A 356 51.92 29.09 -42.62
N ASP A 357 52.77 28.81 -41.63
CA ASP A 357 53.67 27.65 -41.58
C ASP A 357 52.91 26.32 -41.71
N PRO A 358 53.59 25.23 -42.17
CA PRO A 358 52.99 23.90 -42.25
C PRO A 358 52.48 23.44 -40.90
N ARG A 359 51.19 23.09 -40.84
CA ARG A 359 50.56 22.68 -39.58
C ARG A 359 49.35 21.78 -39.80
N VAL A 360 48.99 21.07 -38.74
CA VAL A 360 47.73 20.35 -38.62
C VAL A 360 46.88 21.06 -37.57
N ARG A 361 45.70 21.52 -37.96
CA ARG A 361 44.73 22.17 -37.09
C ARG A 361 43.57 21.21 -36.84
N VAL A 362 43.24 21.02 -35.57
CA VAL A 362 42.08 20.23 -35.13
C VAL A 362 41.09 21.21 -34.53
N SER A 363 39.85 21.17 -35.01
CA SER A 363 38.78 22.01 -34.49
C SER A 363 37.51 21.21 -34.27
N ALA A 364 36.72 21.67 -33.31
CA ALA A 364 35.40 21.14 -33.02
C ALA A 364 34.42 22.28 -32.74
N VAL A 365 33.23 22.17 -33.34
CA VAL A 365 32.17 23.17 -33.27
C VAL A 365 30.87 22.50 -32.88
N LYS A 366 30.17 23.04 -31.88
CA LYS A 366 28.82 22.60 -31.49
C LYS A 366 27.80 23.22 -32.44
N ILE A 367 27.02 22.38 -33.12
CA ILE A 367 25.97 22.80 -34.04
C ILE A 367 24.71 23.13 -33.24
N GLN A 368 24.13 24.32 -33.46
CA GLN A 368 22.97 24.84 -32.71
C GLN A 368 21.70 24.83 -33.56
N ASN A 369 21.23 23.64 -33.93
CA ASN A 369 19.99 23.50 -34.69
C ASN A 369 18.74 23.65 -33.80
N PRO A 370 17.60 24.09 -34.37
CA PRO A 370 16.35 24.15 -33.63
C PRO A 370 15.88 22.76 -33.19
N GLU A 371 15.41 22.66 -31.95
CA GLU A 371 14.91 21.42 -31.36
C GLU A 371 13.38 21.47 -31.23
N TYR A 372 12.67 20.53 -31.85
CA TYR A 372 11.21 20.48 -31.84
C TYR A 372 10.68 19.35 -30.96
N TYR A 373 9.52 19.56 -30.34
CA TYR A 373 8.87 18.51 -29.56
C TYR A 373 8.49 17.31 -30.45
N ALA A 374 9.01 16.13 -30.12
CA ALA A 374 8.83 14.91 -30.91
C ALA A 374 7.36 14.52 -31.08
N GLY A 375 6.49 14.85 -30.11
CA GLY A 375 5.05 14.59 -30.21
C GLY A 375 4.36 15.30 -31.38
N TYR A 376 4.88 16.44 -31.84
CA TYR A 376 4.39 17.12 -33.04
C TYR A 376 4.93 16.51 -34.34
N LEU A 377 6.13 15.93 -34.28
CA LEU A 377 6.82 15.35 -35.43
C LEU A 377 6.37 13.91 -35.72
N ASN A 378 6.19 13.08 -34.69
CA ASN A 378 5.87 11.65 -34.81
C ASN A 378 4.64 11.35 -35.69
N PRO A 379 3.51 12.09 -35.59
CA PRO A 379 2.35 11.87 -36.46
C PRO A 379 2.63 12.15 -37.95
N ILE A 380 3.60 13.02 -38.25
CA ILE A 380 3.95 13.43 -39.62
C ILE A 380 4.98 12.47 -40.22
N LEU A 381 5.96 12.08 -39.41
CA LEU A 381 7.09 11.26 -39.84
C LEU A 381 6.77 9.76 -39.83
N GLY A 382 5.79 9.31 -39.03
CA GLY A 382 5.43 7.90 -38.90
C GLY A 382 6.63 7.03 -38.50
N SER A 383 6.64 5.76 -38.92
CA SER A 383 7.75 4.82 -38.69
C SER A 383 8.81 4.83 -39.82
N VAL A 384 9.01 5.97 -40.49
CA VAL A 384 9.90 6.04 -41.68
C VAL A 384 11.36 5.92 -41.23
N THR A 385 11.89 4.70 -41.29
CA THR A 385 13.27 4.35 -40.88
C THR A 385 14.28 4.32 -42.03
N SER A 386 13.90 4.64 -43.27
CA SER A 386 14.73 4.31 -44.45
C SER A 386 15.23 5.47 -45.32
N ALA A 387 14.96 6.73 -44.97
CA ALA A 387 15.61 7.86 -45.63
C ALA A 387 16.30 8.73 -44.58
N TRP A 388 17.61 8.86 -44.74
CA TRP A 388 18.52 9.85 -44.18
C TRP A 388 17.83 11.18 -43.81
N PRO A 389 18.25 11.85 -42.72
CA PRO A 389 17.43 12.84 -42.03
C PRO A 389 16.84 13.85 -43.01
N LEU A 390 15.51 13.90 -43.06
CA LEU A 390 14.77 14.89 -43.82
C LEU A 390 15.18 16.28 -43.31
N ASN A 391 15.36 17.25 -44.20
CA ASN A 391 15.46 18.63 -43.76
C ASN A 391 14.09 19.08 -43.24
N TYR A 392 14.03 20.09 -42.38
CA TYR A 392 12.76 20.58 -41.81
C TYR A 392 11.79 21.04 -42.90
N LYS A 393 12.31 21.61 -44.00
CA LYS A 393 11.52 21.94 -45.21
C LYS A 393 10.77 20.73 -45.79
N ASP A 394 11.35 19.53 -45.70
CA ASP A 394 10.75 18.31 -46.22
C ASP A 394 9.68 17.78 -45.24
N VAL A 395 9.81 18.06 -43.95
CA VAL A 395 8.77 17.84 -42.94
C VAL A 395 7.55 18.74 -43.21
N VAL A 396 7.79 20.02 -43.50
CA VAL A 396 6.76 20.99 -43.89
C VAL A 396 6.08 20.58 -45.21
N ALA A 397 6.84 20.04 -46.17
CA ALA A 397 6.29 19.54 -47.42
C ALA A 397 5.36 18.33 -47.22
N ARG A 398 5.62 17.49 -46.20
CA ARG A 398 4.75 16.36 -45.83
C ARG A 398 3.50 16.79 -45.07
N SER A 399 3.61 17.83 -44.25
CA SER A 399 2.47 18.41 -43.53
C SER A 399 2.67 19.92 -43.37
N ALA A 400 1.88 20.70 -44.12
CA ALA A 400 1.96 22.16 -44.11
C ALA A 400 1.74 22.78 -42.70
N ASN A 401 1.06 22.07 -41.80
CA ASN A 401 0.88 22.49 -40.41
C ASN A 401 2.20 22.56 -39.62
N ALA A 402 3.24 21.82 -40.02
CA ALA A 402 4.54 21.86 -39.36
C ALA A 402 5.22 23.23 -39.47
N ALA A 403 4.88 24.05 -40.47
CA ALA A 403 5.39 25.41 -40.58
C ALA A 403 4.97 26.32 -39.40
N ARG A 404 3.99 25.88 -38.58
CA ARG A 404 3.50 26.61 -37.39
C ARG A 404 4.05 26.04 -36.08
N PHE A 405 4.92 25.04 -36.12
CA PHE A 405 5.53 24.52 -34.89
C PHE A 405 6.61 25.48 -34.44
N ASP A 406 6.50 25.96 -33.21
CA ASP A 406 7.58 26.68 -32.55
C ASP A 406 8.57 25.65 -31.97
N PRO A 407 9.89 25.83 -32.20
CA PRO A 407 10.88 24.97 -31.59
C PRO A 407 10.88 25.16 -30.07
N MET A 408 11.08 24.07 -29.32
CA MET A 408 11.26 24.11 -27.87
C MET A 408 12.57 24.81 -27.49
N VAL A 409 13.60 24.64 -28.32
CA VAL A 409 14.87 25.34 -28.23
C VAL A 409 15.14 25.99 -29.59
N PRO A 410 15.20 27.34 -29.66
CA PRO A 410 15.49 28.02 -30.92
C PRO A 410 16.91 27.71 -31.39
N GLY A 411 17.10 27.61 -32.71
CA GLY A 411 18.44 27.50 -33.29
C GLY A 411 19.27 28.77 -33.03
N GLY A 412 20.58 28.61 -33.01
CA GLY A 412 21.54 29.68 -32.74
C GLY A 412 22.76 29.62 -33.65
N GLU A 413 23.75 30.47 -33.36
CA GLU A 413 25.05 30.38 -34.02
C GLU A 413 25.85 29.20 -33.49
N ASP A 414 26.54 28.51 -34.40
CA ASP A 414 27.47 27.43 -34.09
C ASP A 414 28.56 27.90 -33.10
N VAL A 415 28.83 27.11 -32.06
CA VAL A 415 29.74 27.50 -30.96
C VAL A 415 31.06 26.74 -31.10
N PRO A 416 32.19 27.41 -31.36
CA PRO A 416 33.50 26.78 -31.31
C PRO A 416 33.82 26.28 -29.90
N ILE A 417 34.19 25.01 -29.75
CA ILE A 417 34.54 24.42 -28.45
C ILE A 417 36.00 23.99 -28.36
N HIS A 418 36.66 23.80 -29.50
CA HIS A 418 38.07 23.46 -29.58
C HIS A 418 38.66 24.00 -30.88
N ASP A 419 39.87 24.52 -30.78
CA ASP A 419 40.66 25.01 -31.90
C ASP A 419 42.14 25.00 -31.51
N ALA A 420 42.89 24.03 -32.02
CA ALA A 420 44.30 23.89 -31.73
C ALA A 420 45.08 23.57 -33.00
N ALA A 421 46.25 24.18 -33.15
CA ALA A 421 47.16 23.90 -34.25
C ALA A 421 48.46 23.31 -33.69
N LYS A 422 48.96 22.28 -34.37
CA LYS A 422 50.23 21.62 -34.07
C LYS A 422 51.12 21.65 -35.32
N THR A 423 52.43 21.68 -35.11
CA THR A 423 53.38 21.42 -36.20
C THR A 423 53.15 20.01 -36.75
N TRP A 424 53.55 19.75 -37.99
CA TRP A 424 53.47 18.39 -38.55
C TRP A 424 54.24 17.38 -37.70
N LYS A 425 55.42 17.75 -37.19
CA LYS A 425 56.24 16.90 -36.30
C LYS A 425 55.48 16.53 -35.02
N ASP A 426 54.93 17.52 -34.32
CA ASP A 426 54.21 17.29 -33.07
C ASP A 426 52.94 16.47 -33.25
N TYR A 427 52.25 16.69 -34.37
CA TYR A 427 51.07 15.91 -34.73
C TYR A 427 51.44 14.46 -35.03
N GLN A 428 52.44 14.21 -35.88
CA GLN A 428 52.85 12.85 -36.26
C GLN A 428 53.35 12.02 -35.07
N SER A 429 54.02 12.65 -34.11
CA SER A 429 54.49 12.00 -32.89
C SER A 429 53.39 11.77 -31.85
N ASN A 430 52.34 12.60 -31.82
CA ASN A 430 51.28 12.57 -30.79
C ASN A 430 49.87 12.67 -31.40
N ARG A 431 49.57 11.80 -32.38
CA ARG A 431 48.34 11.87 -33.20
C ARG A 431 47.05 11.70 -32.38
N ALA A 432 47.02 10.69 -31.49
CA ALA A 432 45.87 10.42 -30.63
C ALA A 432 45.61 11.61 -29.69
N ASP A 433 46.64 12.05 -28.97
CA ASP A 433 46.57 13.18 -28.04
C ASP A 433 46.10 14.48 -28.70
N ALA A 434 46.39 14.69 -29.98
CA ALA A 434 45.92 15.87 -30.71
C ALA A 434 44.39 15.91 -30.79
N VAL A 435 43.74 14.77 -31.08
CA VAL A 435 42.28 14.67 -31.17
C VAL A 435 41.63 14.45 -29.80
N ASP A 436 42.28 13.71 -28.91
CA ASP A 436 41.80 13.43 -27.56
C ASP A 436 41.86 14.65 -26.62
N SER A 437 42.54 15.72 -27.03
CA SER A 437 42.52 17.01 -26.35
C SER A 437 41.18 17.77 -26.44
N ILE A 438 40.24 17.31 -27.28
CA ILE A 438 38.90 17.89 -27.38
C ILE A 438 38.07 17.47 -26.15
N VAL A 439 37.55 18.47 -25.42
CA VAL A 439 36.66 18.26 -24.27
C VAL A 439 35.26 18.77 -24.58
N PHE A 440 34.29 17.88 -24.69
CA PHE A 440 32.88 18.20 -24.87
C PHE A 440 32.21 18.36 -23.51
N LYS A 441 31.53 19.50 -23.30
CA LYS A 441 30.95 19.87 -22.01
C LYS A 441 29.44 19.66 -21.91
N ASP A 442 28.77 19.26 -22.98
CA ASP A 442 27.33 19.01 -22.98
C ASP A 442 26.99 17.85 -23.94
N TYR A 443 25.74 17.42 -23.89
CA TYR A 443 25.12 16.68 -24.98
C TYR A 443 24.93 17.58 -26.20
N GLY A 444 25.02 17.00 -27.39
CA GLY A 444 24.91 17.79 -28.61
C GLY A 444 25.41 17.11 -29.87
N LYS A 445 25.27 17.88 -30.96
CA LYS A 445 25.81 17.58 -32.27
C LYS A 445 27.03 18.45 -32.51
N TYR A 446 28.12 17.81 -32.91
CA TYR A 446 29.43 18.44 -33.09
C TYR A 446 29.96 18.18 -34.49
N ARG A 447 30.45 19.23 -35.14
CA ARG A 447 31.25 19.15 -36.35
C ARG A 447 32.72 19.07 -35.94
N LEU A 448 33.39 18.01 -36.39
CA LEU A 448 34.82 17.81 -36.21
C LEU A 448 35.52 18.12 -37.53
N GLU A 449 36.57 18.93 -37.49
CA GLU A 449 37.37 19.26 -38.66
C GLU A 449 38.85 19.15 -38.35
N MET A 450 39.56 18.46 -39.23
CA MET A 450 41.01 18.46 -39.27
C MET A 450 41.46 19.11 -40.56
N ASP A 451 42.09 20.27 -40.44
CA ASP A 451 42.70 20.97 -41.54
C ASP A 451 44.20 20.69 -41.54
N ALA A 452 44.70 20.13 -42.64
CA ALA A 452 46.12 19.97 -42.87
C ALA A 452 46.57 21.02 -43.89
N TYR A 453 47.59 21.79 -43.53
CA TYR A 453 48.18 22.82 -44.36
C TYR A 453 49.64 22.45 -44.65
N ASP A 454 50.01 22.41 -45.93
CA ASP A 454 51.39 22.42 -46.39
C ASP A 454 51.70 23.76 -47.08
N TYR A 455 52.91 24.01 -47.60
CA TYR A 455 53.21 25.33 -48.19
C TYR A 455 52.54 25.62 -49.54
N TYR A 456 51.86 24.65 -50.17
CA TYR A 456 51.30 24.82 -51.53
C TYR A 456 49.82 24.40 -51.64
N SER A 457 49.26 23.78 -50.62
CA SER A 457 47.93 23.20 -50.61
C SER A 457 47.40 22.96 -49.19
N SER A 458 46.10 22.75 -49.09
CA SER A 458 45.46 22.36 -47.85
C SER A 458 44.36 21.34 -48.12
N ALA A 459 44.06 20.53 -47.11
CA ALA A 459 42.92 19.63 -47.13
C ALA A 459 42.20 19.66 -45.79
N THR A 460 40.88 19.45 -45.85
CA THR A 460 40.03 19.34 -44.66
C THR A 460 39.40 17.95 -44.62
N CYS A 461 39.51 17.27 -43.48
CA CYS A 461 38.74 16.08 -43.15
C CYS A 461 37.66 16.47 -42.14
N ALA A 462 36.41 16.52 -42.60
CA ALA A 462 35.26 16.88 -41.78
C ALA A 462 34.42 15.65 -41.42
N GLY A 463 33.84 15.66 -40.23
CA GLY A 463 32.81 14.71 -39.83
C GLY A 463 31.89 15.25 -38.76
N CYS A 464 31.01 14.37 -38.30
CA CYS A 464 30.01 14.69 -37.29
C CYS A 464 30.05 13.67 -36.16
N LEU A 465 29.98 14.18 -34.93
CA LEU A 465 29.90 13.43 -33.69
C LEU A 465 28.64 13.88 -32.95
N VAL A 466 27.80 12.94 -32.54
CA VAL A 466 26.67 13.19 -31.65
C VAL A 466 26.90 12.52 -30.30
N ILE A 467 26.69 13.29 -29.23
CA ILE A 467 26.71 12.80 -27.86
C ILE A 467 25.27 12.85 -27.35
N LEU A 468 24.69 11.67 -27.11
CA LEU A 468 23.31 11.52 -26.67
C LEU A 468 23.22 11.21 -25.19
N ASP A 469 22.21 11.82 -24.58
CA ASP A 469 21.71 11.47 -23.27
C ASP A 469 20.77 10.25 -23.34
N LYS A 470 21.17 9.17 -22.67
CA LYS A 470 20.36 7.97 -22.45
C LYS A 470 20.16 7.64 -20.96
N TYR A 471 20.63 8.49 -20.05
CA TYR A 471 20.50 8.27 -18.61
C TYR A 471 19.31 9.07 -18.07
N ARG A 472 18.23 8.39 -17.68
CA ARG A 472 17.00 9.04 -17.20
C ARG A 472 17.05 9.32 -15.69
N PRO A 473 16.32 10.32 -15.19
CA PRO A 473 16.30 10.61 -13.76
C PRO A 473 15.64 9.46 -12.99
N ARG A 474 16.17 9.18 -11.80
CA ARG A 474 15.74 8.08 -10.94
C ARG A 474 15.29 8.61 -9.59
N ALA A 475 14.18 8.08 -9.08
CA ALA A 475 13.74 8.40 -7.74
C ALA A 475 14.75 7.90 -6.70
N THR A 476 15.07 8.74 -5.72
CA THR A 476 15.95 8.40 -4.60
C THR A 476 15.16 7.85 -3.40
N THR A 477 13.86 8.11 -3.37
CA THR A 477 12.93 7.62 -2.36
C THR A 477 11.97 6.58 -2.96
N GLN A 478 11.30 5.83 -2.10
CA GLN A 478 10.33 4.82 -2.52
C GLN A 478 8.94 5.44 -2.66
N CYS A 479 8.18 4.95 -3.65
CA CYS A 479 6.77 5.30 -3.75
C CYS A 479 6.02 4.82 -2.49
N PRO A 480 5.30 5.70 -1.77
CA PRO A 480 4.61 5.33 -0.55
C PRO A 480 3.52 4.29 -0.82
N ARG A 481 3.31 3.41 0.16
CA ARG A 481 2.22 2.44 0.12
C ARG A 481 1.02 2.97 0.89
N SER A 482 -0.16 2.76 0.32
CA SER A 482 -1.43 2.97 0.99
C SER A 482 -1.52 2.11 2.26
N PHE A 483 -2.36 2.54 3.19
CA PHE A 483 -2.67 1.76 4.38
C PHE A 483 -4.18 1.56 4.52
N CYS A 484 -4.53 0.56 5.30
CA CYS A 484 -5.90 0.28 5.67
C CYS A 484 -5.96 -0.26 7.09
N ASP A 485 -7.14 -0.14 7.69
CA ASP A 485 -7.44 -0.60 9.04
C ASP A 485 -8.56 -1.62 8.90
N SER A 486 -8.47 -2.76 9.60
CA SER A 486 -9.34 -3.93 9.46
C SER A 486 -10.84 -3.70 9.73
N VAL A 487 -11.25 -2.46 9.97
CA VAL A 487 -12.63 -2.00 10.21
C VAL A 487 -13.47 -2.02 8.92
N SER A 488 -12.85 -2.08 7.74
CA SER A 488 -13.57 -2.15 6.44
C SER A 488 -14.18 -3.52 6.09
N GLY A 489 -14.12 -4.50 6.99
CA GLY A 489 -14.86 -5.76 6.87
C GLY A 489 -14.43 -6.70 5.73
N THR A 490 -13.24 -6.52 5.14
CA THR A 490 -12.68 -7.41 4.11
C THR A 490 -11.24 -7.77 4.45
N ALA A 491 -10.83 -9.00 4.11
CA ALA A 491 -9.49 -9.55 4.39
C ALA A 491 -8.35 -8.89 3.58
N ASP A 492 -8.68 -7.94 2.70
CA ASP A 492 -7.76 -7.10 1.95
C ASP A 492 -8.43 -5.73 1.74
N CYS A 493 -8.34 -4.85 2.74
CA CYS A 493 -9.01 -3.54 2.75
C CYS A 493 -8.43 -2.52 1.74
N GLY A 494 -7.43 -2.93 0.95
CA GLY A 494 -6.84 -2.14 -0.13
C GLY A 494 -6.25 -0.82 0.38
N CYS A 495 -6.76 0.30 -0.13
CA CYS A 495 -6.31 1.65 0.18
C CYS A 495 -7.27 2.44 1.09
N THR A 496 -8.21 1.78 1.78
CA THR A 496 -9.24 2.49 2.57
C THR A 496 -9.03 2.31 4.07
N ALA A 497 -8.91 3.43 4.79
CA ALA A 497 -8.79 3.48 6.24
C ALA A 497 -9.98 4.24 6.86
N GLU A 498 -10.27 3.99 8.13
CA GLU A 498 -11.31 4.73 8.84
C GLU A 498 -10.85 6.18 9.09
N LEU A 499 -11.74 7.15 9.00
CA LEU A 499 -11.42 8.54 9.28
C LEU A 499 -11.29 8.75 10.80
N THR A 500 -10.06 8.66 11.27
CA THR A 500 -9.63 9.11 12.60
C THR A 500 -8.60 10.21 12.43
N LEU A 501 -8.43 11.10 13.42
CA LEU A 501 -7.42 12.16 13.34
C LEU A 501 -6.01 11.60 13.07
N LYS A 502 -5.67 10.47 13.70
CA LYS A 502 -4.41 9.75 13.48
C LYS A 502 -4.24 9.25 12.04
N ASN A 503 -5.32 8.75 11.43
CA ASN A 503 -5.27 8.27 10.05
C ASN A 503 -5.23 9.42 9.04
N VAL A 504 -5.85 10.56 9.35
CA VAL A 504 -5.72 11.79 8.55
C VAL A 504 -4.26 12.26 8.54
N GLU A 505 -3.62 12.38 9.71
CA GLU A 505 -2.19 12.72 9.83
C GLU A 505 -1.32 11.74 9.04
N LYS A 506 -1.51 10.43 9.23
CA LYS A 506 -0.75 9.40 8.51
C LYS A 506 -0.92 9.48 6.99
N ALA A 507 -2.14 9.73 6.51
CA ALA A 507 -2.41 9.88 5.08
C ALA A 507 -1.73 11.13 4.51
N ASN A 508 -1.69 12.21 5.29
CA ASN A 508 -1.00 13.45 4.92
C ASN A 508 0.52 13.28 4.88
N ASP A 509 1.12 12.56 5.83
CA ASP A 509 2.56 12.23 5.83
C ASP A 509 2.96 11.39 4.60
N LEU A 510 2.12 10.45 4.20
CA LEU A 510 2.35 9.64 3.00
C LEU A 510 2.24 10.47 1.71
N ILE A 511 1.39 11.51 1.69
CA ILE A 511 1.38 12.48 0.59
C ILE A 511 2.72 13.22 0.51
N GLN A 512 3.29 13.64 1.64
CA GLN A 512 4.62 14.27 1.65
C GLN A 512 5.69 13.34 1.07
N GLN A 513 5.70 12.06 1.50
CA GLN A 513 6.61 11.04 0.93
C GLN A 513 6.40 10.84 -0.58
N TYR A 514 5.16 10.94 -1.07
CA TYR A 514 4.88 10.89 -2.50
C TYR A 514 5.51 12.09 -3.24
N PHE A 515 5.45 13.29 -2.69
CA PHE A 515 6.09 14.47 -3.29
C PHE A 515 7.61 14.30 -3.34
N GLU A 516 8.21 13.76 -2.27
CA GLU A 516 9.65 13.45 -2.25
C GLU A 516 10.09 12.52 -3.38
N PHE A 517 9.26 11.54 -3.78
CA PHE A 517 9.55 10.64 -4.92
C PHE A 517 9.86 11.41 -6.21
N GLY A 518 9.09 12.46 -6.50
CA GLY A 518 9.31 13.29 -7.68
C GLY A 518 10.38 14.36 -7.45
N ASP A 519 10.26 15.11 -6.35
CA ASP A 519 11.05 16.31 -6.13
C ASP A 519 12.52 16.02 -5.75
N GLN A 520 12.80 14.87 -5.12
CA GLN A 520 14.15 14.42 -4.79
C GLN A 520 14.75 13.46 -5.82
N ALA A 521 14.06 13.24 -6.96
CA ALA A 521 14.61 12.40 -8.01
C ALA A 521 15.92 12.98 -8.55
N ASP A 522 16.91 12.11 -8.65
CA ASP A 522 18.30 12.42 -8.94
C ASP A 522 18.61 12.11 -10.40
N ASN A 523 19.46 12.93 -10.99
CA ASN A 523 19.82 12.83 -12.39
C ASN A 523 21.33 13.00 -12.60
N ASP A 524 21.82 12.81 -13.82
CA ASP A 524 23.19 13.15 -14.13
C ASP A 524 23.45 14.67 -14.05
N GLY A 525 24.72 15.04 -13.88
CA GLY A 525 25.16 16.43 -13.81
C GLY A 525 25.12 17.17 -15.15
N CYS A 526 24.74 16.49 -16.24
CA CYS A 526 24.65 17.05 -17.59
C CYS A 526 23.26 17.60 -17.92
N SER A 527 22.23 17.08 -17.25
CA SER A 527 20.84 17.29 -17.66
C SER A 527 20.22 18.61 -17.18
N GLY A 528 20.89 19.37 -16.32
CA GLY A 528 20.41 20.67 -15.84
C GLY A 528 18.97 20.61 -15.27
N ASN A 529 18.14 21.64 -15.54
CA ASN A 529 16.72 21.66 -15.17
C ASN A 529 15.79 21.24 -16.33
N ASN A 530 16.07 20.10 -16.96
CA ASN A 530 15.29 19.59 -18.08
C ASN A 530 14.11 18.70 -17.65
N ARG A 531 13.68 18.73 -16.39
CA ARG A 531 12.59 17.88 -15.89
C ARG A 531 11.26 18.20 -16.58
N CYS A 532 10.50 17.16 -16.90
CA CYS A 532 9.21 17.25 -17.58
C CYS A 532 8.21 16.22 -17.04
N ASP A 533 8.32 15.93 -15.74
CA ASP A 533 7.54 14.89 -15.06
C ASP A 533 6.06 14.91 -15.43
N LEU A 534 5.49 13.73 -15.61
CA LEU A 534 4.04 13.60 -15.70
C LEU A 534 3.47 13.62 -14.29
N ARG A 535 2.68 14.64 -13.97
CA ARG A 535 2.03 14.82 -12.66
C ARG A 535 0.50 14.84 -12.81
N LEU A 536 -0.18 13.89 -12.18
CA LEU A 536 -1.64 13.74 -12.24
C LEU A 536 -2.22 13.66 -10.83
N PHE A 537 -3.33 14.36 -10.61
CA PHE A 537 -4.10 14.26 -9.38
C PHE A 537 -5.59 14.15 -9.68
N THR A 538 -6.22 13.18 -9.04
CA THR A 538 -7.67 12.99 -9.05
C THR A 538 -8.17 12.76 -7.64
N LYS A 539 -9.32 13.36 -7.32
CA LYS A 539 -9.98 13.26 -6.02
C LYS A 539 -11.43 12.85 -6.22
N LYS A 540 -11.89 11.94 -5.38
CA LYS A 540 -13.32 11.64 -5.17
C LYS A 540 -13.63 12.12 -3.76
N ASN A 541 -14.45 13.16 -3.62
CA ASN A 541 -14.80 13.68 -2.29
C ASN A 541 -15.95 12.90 -1.65
N PHE A 542 -16.25 13.21 -0.38
CA PHE A 542 -17.43 12.67 0.32
C PHE A 542 -18.70 12.91 -0.52
N PHE A 543 -19.60 11.92 -0.56
CA PHE A 543 -20.85 11.92 -1.33
C PHE A 543 -20.69 11.95 -2.86
N GLU A 544 -19.48 12.10 -3.40
CA GLU A 544 -19.24 12.02 -4.83
C GLU A 544 -19.12 10.56 -5.30
N SER A 545 -19.68 10.26 -6.47
CA SER A 545 -19.63 8.89 -7.04
C SER A 545 -18.46 8.68 -7.99
N LYS A 546 -17.74 9.73 -8.40
CA LYS A 546 -16.69 9.69 -9.42
C LYS A 546 -15.48 10.52 -9.02
N TYR A 547 -14.32 10.16 -9.56
CA TYR A 547 -13.11 10.99 -9.45
C TYR A 547 -13.18 12.20 -10.37
N THR A 548 -12.77 13.35 -9.86
CA THR A 548 -12.60 14.60 -10.60
C THR A 548 -11.11 14.95 -10.67
N ARG A 549 -10.66 15.51 -11.79
CA ARG A 549 -9.26 15.92 -12.00
C ARG A 549 -9.02 17.32 -11.43
N TYR A 550 -7.92 17.48 -10.71
CA TYR A 550 -7.50 18.74 -10.07
C TYR A 550 -6.06 19.08 -10.44
N SER A 551 -5.60 20.28 -10.05
CA SER A 551 -4.18 20.63 -10.15
C SER A 551 -3.35 19.70 -9.27
N HIS A 552 -2.18 19.26 -9.75
CA HIS A 552 -1.32 18.38 -8.96
C HIS A 552 -0.92 19.01 -7.62
N ASP A 553 -0.69 20.32 -7.59
CA ASP A 553 -0.23 20.99 -6.37
C ASP A 553 -1.31 21.04 -5.27
N GLU A 554 -2.59 20.93 -5.65
CA GLU A 554 -3.70 20.82 -4.68
C GLU A 554 -3.72 19.46 -3.96
N SER A 555 -3.00 18.46 -4.47
CA SER A 555 -2.95 17.15 -3.84
C SER A 555 -2.26 17.18 -2.47
N ILE A 556 -1.37 18.15 -2.21
CA ILE A 556 -0.64 18.27 -0.94
C ILE A 556 -1.58 18.48 0.26
N SER A 557 -2.72 19.14 0.04
CA SER A 557 -3.74 19.40 1.06
C SER A 557 -4.93 18.45 0.96
N CYS A 558 -4.81 17.35 0.19
CA CYS A 558 -5.92 16.41 0.06
C CYS A 558 -6.40 15.89 1.42
N PHE A 559 -5.48 15.54 2.32
CA PHE A 559 -5.77 15.06 3.66
C PHE A 559 -5.40 16.10 4.74
N ASP A 560 -5.42 17.38 4.39
CA ASP A 560 -5.40 18.43 5.39
C ASP A 560 -6.59 18.28 6.34
N GLN A 561 -6.32 18.32 7.65
CA GLN A 561 -7.31 17.96 8.67
C GLN A 561 -8.54 18.87 8.64
N ASP A 562 -8.32 20.19 8.56
CA ASP A 562 -9.40 21.17 8.59
C ASP A 562 -10.22 21.12 7.30
N ALA A 563 -9.56 20.93 6.14
CA ALA A 563 -10.24 20.73 4.87
C ALA A 563 -11.07 19.44 4.84
N VAL A 564 -10.52 18.33 5.33
CA VAL A 564 -11.22 17.03 5.36
C VAL A 564 -12.46 17.11 6.27
N LEU A 565 -12.32 17.63 7.49
CA LEU A 565 -13.43 17.78 8.42
C LEU A 565 -14.45 18.80 7.92
N GLY A 566 -13.98 19.91 7.33
CA GLY A 566 -14.84 20.92 6.72
C GLY A 566 -15.66 20.38 5.55
N ASP A 567 -15.05 19.60 4.67
CA ASP A 567 -15.69 19.02 3.48
C ASP A 567 -16.80 18.01 3.85
N ILE A 568 -16.66 17.26 4.95
CA ILE A 568 -17.72 16.33 5.38
C ILE A 568 -18.78 17.01 6.25
N LEU A 569 -18.39 17.77 7.29
CA LEU A 569 -19.33 18.29 8.29
C LEU A 569 -20.19 19.44 7.74
N ASN A 570 -19.72 20.17 6.72
CA ASN A 570 -20.48 21.24 6.08
C ASN A 570 -21.16 20.80 4.78
N HIS A 571 -21.06 19.53 4.39
CA HIS A 571 -21.70 19.05 3.17
C HIS A 571 -23.23 19.08 3.31
N GLN A 572 -23.95 19.61 2.31
CA GLN A 572 -25.40 19.77 2.39
C GLN A 572 -26.17 18.46 2.61
N GLN A 573 -25.60 17.32 2.19
CA GLN A 573 -26.23 16.02 2.37
C GLN A 573 -26.02 15.42 3.76
N ILE A 574 -25.01 15.83 4.55
CA ILE A 574 -24.66 15.15 5.81
C ILE A 574 -25.78 15.19 6.86
N THR A 575 -26.65 16.20 6.79
CA THR A 575 -27.77 16.42 7.73
C THR A 575 -29.14 15.99 7.19
N VAL A 576 -29.19 15.46 5.96
CA VAL A 576 -30.43 14.95 5.38
C VAL A 576 -30.75 13.61 6.04
N SER A 577 -32.00 13.35 6.42
CA SER A 577 -32.35 12.04 6.99
C SER A 577 -32.30 10.93 5.92
N PRO A 578 -31.45 9.90 6.07
CA PRO A 578 -31.43 8.76 5.14
C PRO A 578 -32.65 7.84 5.34
N LEU A 579 -33.42 8.06 6.41
CA LEU A 579 -34.55 7.24 6.82
C LEU A 579 -35.87 7.74 6.24
N LYS A 580 -35.89 8.90 5.59
CA LYS A 580 -37.11 9.58 5.16
C LYS A 580 -37.33 9.44 3.66
N GLN A 581 -38.50 8.97 3.26
CA GLN A 581 -38.93 8.87 1.87
C GLN A 581 -39.54 10.19 1.37
N ALA A 582 -39.79 10.30 0.06
CA ALA A 582 -40.33 11.52 -0.57
C ALA A 582 -41.74 11.89 -0.07
N ASP A 583 -42.52 10.92 0.40
CA ASP A 583 -43.85 11.09 1.01
C ASP A 583 -43.81 11.37 2.52
N ASN A 584 -42.61 11.63 3.08
CA ASN A 584 -42.31 11.76 4.50
C ASN A 584 -42.47 10.48 5.34
N THR A 585 -42.67 9.31 4.75
CA THR A 585 -42.72 8.04 5.49
C THR A 585 -41.32 7.51 5.81
N CYS A 586 -41.23 6.56 6.76
CA CYS A 586 -39.97 5.89 7.07
C CYS A 586 -39.58 4.91 5.95
N SER A 587 -38.28 4.85 5.65
CA SER A 587 -37.70 3.85 4.76
C SER A 587 -37.63 2.49 5.46
N ASP A 588 -38.32 1.51 4.90
CA ASP A 588 -38.31 0.12 5.39
C ASP A 588 -37.11 -0.70 4.86
N VAL A 589 -36.16 -0.05 4.17
CA VAL A 589 -34.94 -0.68 3.67
C VAL A 589 -34.01 -1.05 4.82
N VAL A 590 -33.48 -2.27 4.81
CA VAL A 590 -32.57 -2.78 5.85
C VAL A 590 -31.32 -1.90 5.98
N LYS A 591 -30.69 -1.53 4.86
CA LYS A 591 -29.54 -0.62 4.79
C LYS A 591 -29.89 0.59 3.92
N PRO A 592 -30.45 1.67 4.51
CA PRO A 592 -30.86 2.86 3.76
C PRO A 592 -29.68 3.67 3.20
N VAL A 593 -28.47 3.44 3.70
CA VAL A 593 -27.24 4.12 3.28
C VAL A 593 -26.33 3.17 2.48
N VAL A 594 -25.85 3.65 1.34
CA VAL A 594 -24.87 2.92 0.51
C VAL A 594 -23.52 2.90 1.24
N ALA A 595 -22.93 1.70 1.36
CA ALA A 595 -21.61 1.54 1.97
C ALA A 595 -20.55 2.36 1.24
N GLY A 596 -19.73 3.11 1.98
CA GLY A 596 -18.65 3.94 1.43
C GLY A 596 -19.11 5.21 0.70
N GLN A 597 -20.35 5.68 0.89
CA GLN A 597 -20.76 6.97 0.32
C GLN A 597 -20.04 8.15 0.97
N CYS A 598 -19.73 8.06 2.28
CA CYS A 598 -18.86 9.01 2.99
C CYS A 598 -17.39 8.58 2.89
N THR A 599 -16.88 8.40 1.67
CA THR A 599 -15.47 8.10 1.43
C THR A 599 -14.83 9.19 0.58
N ARG A 600 -13.75 9.77 1.08
CA ARG A 600 -12.86 10.64 0.31
C ARG A 600 -11.65 9.84 -0.13
N CYS A 601 -11.35 9.85 -1.43
CA CYS A 601 -10.18 9.20 -2.01
C CYS A 601 -9.34 10.20 -2.80
N CYS A 602 -8.02 10.09 -2.66
CA CYS A 602 -7.06 10.86 -3.44
C CYS A 602 -6.10 9.92 -4.13
N LYS A 603 -5.98 10.12 -5.43
CA LYS A 603 -5.14 9.33 -6.31
C LYS A 603 -4.20 10.24 -7.07
N MET A 604 -2.92 9.98 -6.92
CA MET A 604 -1.83 10.78 -7.46
C MET A 604 -0.93 9.86 -8.31
N THR A 605 -0.42 10.39 -9.41
CA THR A 605 0.52 9.67 -10.27
C THR A 605 1.62 10.60 -10.73
N THR A 606 2.86 10.24 -10.42
CA THR A 606 4.08 10.92 -10.87
C THR A 606 4.92 9.92 -11.64
N ALA A 607 5.25 10.23 -12.89
CA ALA A 607 6.33 9.57 -13.62
C ALA A 607 7.47 10.57 -13.77
N VAL A 608 8.64 10.21 -13.24
CA VAL A 608 9.84 11.04 -13.29
C VAL A 608 10.38 11.01 -14.72
N ARG A 609 10.53 12.19 -15.33
CA ARG A 609 10.91 12.33 -16.74
C ARG A 609 11.79 13.55 -16.95
N GLU A 610 12.53 13.52 -18.04
CA GLU A 610 13.27 14.67 -18.54
C GLU A 610 13.10 14.84 -20.03
N PHE A 611 13.40 16.06 -20.47
CA PHE A 611 13.62 16.33 -21.87
C PHE A 611 15.03 15.91 -22.29
N TRP A 612 15.09 15.02 -23.27
CA TRP A 612 16.33 14.67 -23.97
C TRP A 612 16.16 14.90 -25.47
N THR A 613 17.27 15.17 -26.17
CA THR A 613 17.26 15.45 -27.61
C THR A 613 17.96 14.34 -28.38
N ASP A 614 17.28 13.81 -29.40
CA ASP A 614 17.83 12.82 -30.32
C ASP A 614 18.64 13.52 -31.42
N TYR A 615 19.87 13.90 -31.09
CA TYR A 615 20.78 14.56 -32.02
C TYR A 615 21.15 13.63 -33.18
N ARG A 616 20.99 14.13 -34.42
CA ARG A 616 21.28 13.36 -35.63
C ARG A 616 22.19 14.11 -36.59
N CYS A 617 23.28 13.44 -37.02
CA CYS A 617 24.16 13.96 -38.05
C CYS A 617 23.44 14.06 -39.40
N GLY A 618 23.64 15.17 -40.11
CA GLY A 618 23.02 15.45 -41.41
C GLY A 618 21.61 16.07 -41.34
N SER A 619 21.05 16.26 -40.15
CA SER A 619 19.75 16.91 -39.95
C SER A 619 19.91 18.40 -39.65
N ASP A 620 19.04 19.26 -40.21
CA ASP A 620 18.95 20.71 -39.94
C ASP A 620 18.01 21.06 -38.75
N TYR A 621 17.40 20.06 -38.12
CA TYR A 621 16.66 20.16 -36.86
C TYR A 621 16.88 18.91 -36.00
N ASP A 622 16.54 18.96 -34.72
CA ASP A 622 16.59 17.80 -33.83
C ASP A 622 15.26 17.59 -33.09
N ALA A 623 14.98 16.36 -32.65
CA ALA A 623 13.73 15.99 -32.01
C ALA A 623 13.93 15.81 -30.50
N ARG A 624 13.13 16.52 -29.71
CA ARG A 624 13.19 16.53 -28.25
C ARG A 624 12.03 15.73 -27.66
N TYR A 625 12.35 14.78 -26.80
CA TYR A 625 11.41 13.83 -26.19
C TYR A 625 11.32 14.09 -24.69
N CYS A 626 10.11 14.01 -24.13
CA CYS A 626 9.91 14.01 -22.67
C CYS A 626 9.68 12.58 -22.20
N GLU A 627 10.72 11.93 -21.70
CA GLU A 627 10.72 10.50 -21.40
C GLU A 627 11.41 10.21 -20.06
N GLY A 628 11.11 9.03 -19.53
CA GLY A 628 11.68 8.51 -18.30
C GLY A 628 11.60 6.99 -18.31
N ASP A 629 12.30 6.35 -17.39
CA ASP A 629 12.28 4.89 -17.30
C ASP A 629 10.91 4.39 -16.80
N SER A 630 10.45 3.26 -17.35
CA SER A 630 9.11 2.73 -17.07
C SER A 630 8.88 2.36 -15.60
N ASP A 631 9.96 2.03 -14.88
CA ASP A 631 9.94 1.68 -13.46
C ASP A 631 10.03 2.91 -12.53
N GLN A 632 10.28 4.10 -13.06
CA GLN A 632 10.35 5.36 -12.31
C GLN A 632 9.00 6.08 -12.25
N THR A 633 7.95 5.30 -11.96
CA THR A 633 6.58 5.79 -11.81
C THR A 633 6.04 5.45 -10.43
N CYS A 634 5.48 6.45 -9.75
CA CYS A 634 4.78 6.29 -8.48
C CYS A 634 3.29 6.57 -8.66
N THR A 635 2.47 5.59 -8.31
CA THR A 635 1.01 5.75 -8.20
C THR A 635 0.62 5.52 -6.75
N TYR A 636 0.08 6.54 -6.11
CA TYR A 636 -0.37 6.51 -4.73
C TYR A 636 -1.88 6.79 -4.68
N GLU A 637 -2.61 5.96 -3.95
CA GLU A 637 -4.04 6.12 -3.74
C GLU A 637 -4.37 5.85 -2.28
N GLN A 638 -5.00 6.77 -1.59
CA GLN A 638 -5.47 6.58 -0.22
C GLN A 638 -6.91 7.07 -0.12
N CYS A 639 -7.71 6.36 0.65
CA CYS A 639 -9.09 6.68 0.95
C CYS A 639 -9.31 6.73 2.46
N LEU A 640 -10.12 7.70 2.91
CA LEU A 640 -10.62 7.79 4.27
C LEU A 640 -12.14 7.67 4.25
N VAL A 641 -12.68 6.71 5.00
CA VAL A 641 -14.12 6.45 5.10
C VAL A 641 -14.65 6.85 6.47
N VAL A 642 -15.81 7.49 6.47
CA VAL A 642 -16.60 7.74 7.68
C VAL A 642 -17.75 6.74 7.69
N ASN A 643 -17.87 5.97 8.76
CA ASN A 643 -19.05 5.15 9.04
C ASN A 643 -19.97 5.89 10.03
N GLY A 644 -21.14 5.32 10.31
CA GLY A 644 -22.08 5.93 11.27
C GLY A 644 -21.47 6.07 12.67
N ASP A 645 -20.82 5.03 13.15
CA ASP A 645 -20.10 4.96 14.43
C ASP A 645 -18.77 5.72 14.43
N THR A 646 -18.15 5.93 13.27
CA THR A 646 -17.04 6.89 13.12
C THR A 646 -17.53 8.32 13.36
N LEU A 647 -18.69 8.70 12.79
CA LEU A 647 -19.21 10.07 12.85
C LEU A 647 -19.79 10.45 14.22
N ALA A 648 -20.55 9.54 14.82
CA ALA A 648 -21.29 9.82 16.04
C ALA A 648 -21.24 8.65 17.02
N THR A 649 -21.40 8.98 18.30
CA THR A 649 -21.68 8.01 19.36
C THR A 649 -23.08 8.26 19.89
N VAL A 650 -23.85 7.18 20.06
CA VAL A 650 -25.21 7.24 20.57
C VAL A 650 -25.43 6.24 21.69
N THR A 651 -26.37 6.55 22.58
CA THR A 651 -26.91 5.60 23.56
C THR A 651 -28.42 5.65 23.57
N ALA A 652 -29.05 4.51 23.87
CA ALA A 652 -30.46 4.42 24.21
C ALA A 652 -30.57 3.53 25.46
N ARG A 653 -31.35 3.96 26.45
CA ARG A 653 -31.59 3.20 27.68
C ARG A 653 -32.98 3.48 28.23
N ILE A 654 -33.52 2.52 28.99
CA ILE A 654 -34.78 2.70 29.70
C ILE A 654 -34.61 3.83 30.72
N LYS A 655 -35.59 4.74 30.81
CA LYS A 655 -35.50 5.86 31.75
C LYS A 655 -35.47 5.39 33.21
N PRO A 656 -34.76 6.09 34.12
CA PRO A 656 -34.65 5.70 35.51
C PRO A 656 -35.98 5.54 36.27
N ASP A 657 -36.96 6.40 35.99
CA ASP A 657 -38.33 6.33 36.55
C ASP A 657 -39.09 5.10 36.05
N VAL A 658 -38.92 4.75 34.78
CA VAL A 658 -39.51 3.54 34.18
C VAL A 658 -38.88 2.26 34.75
N VAL A 659 -37.57 2.29 35.03
CA VAL A 659 -36.85 1.22 35.74
C VAL A 659 -37.43 1.04 37.15
N ALA A 660 -37.59 2.12 37.91
CA ALA A 660 -38.15 2.05 39.27
C ALA A 660 -39.55 1.41 39.30
N VAL A 661 -40.46 1.83 38.40
CA VAL A 661 -41.80 1.22 38.29
C VAL A 661 -41.70 -0.25 37.88
N SER A 662 -40.76 -0.62 37.02
CA SER A 662 -40.56 -2.03 36.63
C SER A 662 -40.11 -2.89 37.81
N GLU A 663 -39.20 -2.38 38.64
CA GLU A 663 -38.73 -3.06 39.86
C GLU A 663 -39.88 -3.28 40.86
N GLU A 664 -40.78 -2.30 41.03
CA GLU A 664 -41.97 -2.43 41.87
C GLU A 664 -42.91 -3.55 41.39
N VAL A 665 -43.10 -3.69 40.08
CA VAL A 665 -43.91 -4.77 39.49
C VAL A 665 -43.22 -6.12 39.71
N LEU A 666 -41.91 -6.21 39.48
CA LEU A 666 -41.15 -7.45 39.65
C LEU A 666 -41.13 -7.96 41.09
N GLN A 667 -41.16 -7.07 42.09
CA GLN A 667 -41.27 -7.45 43.51
C GLN A 667 -42.56 -8.22 43.84
N GLN A 668 -43.60 -8.12 43.01
CA GLN A 668 -44.90 -8.79 43.21
C GLN A 668 -45.00 -10.13 42.46
N LEU A 669 -44.02 -10.47 41.63
CA LEU A 669 -43.95 -11.74 40.91
C LEU A 669 -43.11 -12.75 41.72
N HIS A 670 -43.35 -14.04 41.48
CA HIS A 670 -42.46 -15.08 42.01
C HIS A 670 -41.19 -15.18 41.17
N GLN A 671 -40.06 -15.55 41.79
CA GLN A 671 -38.72 -15.58 41.19
C GLN A 671 -38.71 -16.10 39.74
N GLU A 672 -38.58 -15.15 38.82
CA GLU A 672 -38.34 -15.32 37.39
C GLU A 672 -37.07 -14.52 37.07
N ASP A 673 -36.33 -14.91 36.02
CA ASP A 673 -35.07 -14.29 35.61
C ASP A 673 -35.28 -12.95 34.85
N TYR A 674 -36.21 -12.10 35.32
CA TYR A 674 -36.48 -10.78 34.75
C TYR A 674 -35.40 -9.75 35.12
N GLN A 675 -35.20 -8.76 34.26
CA GLN A 675 -34.19 -7.71 34.45
C GLN A 675 -34.67 -6.36 33.91
N THR A 676 -34.21 -5.24 34.48
CA THR A 676 -34.70 -3.90 34.12
C THR A 676 -33.77 -3.09 33.20
N VAL A 677 -32.69 -3.70 32.70
CA VAL A 677 -31.72 -3.07 31.80
C VAL A 677 -32.26 -2.97 30.37
N THR A 678 -32.91 -4.03 29.89
CA THR A 678 -33.51 -4.11 28.55
C THR A 678 -34.99 -4.52 28.55
N GLN A 679 -35.60 -4.76 29.72
CA GLN A 679 -37.05 -5.01 29.83
C GLN A 679 -37.74 -3.92 30.65
N VAL A 680 -38.88 -3.47 30.14
CA VAL A 680 -39.85 -2.63 30.84
C VAL A 680 -40.96 -3.56 31.33
N HIS A 681 -41.28 -3.51 32.61
CA HIS A 681 -42.37 -4.31 33.19
C HIS A 681 -43.53 -3.40 33.59
N ARG A 682 -44.73 -3.79 33.16
CA ARG A 682 -45.97 -3.06 33.46
C ARG A 682 -47.06 -4.01 33.93
N ALA A 683 -47.72 -3.61 35.01
CA ALA A 683 -48.91 -4.29 35.48
C ALA A 683 -50.16 -3.80 34.74
N LEU A 684 -51.04 -4.72 34.39
CA LEU A 684 -52.37 -4.45 33.85
C LEU A 684 -53.43 -4.73 34.92
N GLU A 685 -54.58 -4.07 34.83
CA GLU A 685 -55.69 -4.26 35.79
C GLU A 685 -56.43 -5.59 35.59
N CYS A 686 -56.33 -6.17 34.40
CA CYS A 686 -57.12 -7.33 34.03
C CYS A 686 -56.51 -8.68 34.42
N THR A 687 -57.28 -9.77 34.28
CA THR A 687 -56.84 -11.13 34.69
C THR A 687 -56.41 -12.05 33.54
N SER A 688 -56.66 -11.60 32.31
CA SER A 688 -56.25 -12.25 31.07
C SER A 688 -55.89 -11.21 30.02
N TYR A 689 -54.87 -11.51 29.22
CA TYR A 689 -54.54 -10.69 28.05
C TYR A 689 -55.74 -10.63 27.10
N TYR A 690 -55.95 -9.46 26.49
CA TYR A 690 -57.09 -9.18 25.60
C TYR A 690 -58.47 -9.35 26.26
N GLY A 691 -58.54 -9.38 27.60
CA GLY A 691 -59.80 -9.37 28.34
C GLY A 691 -60.53 -8.03 28.25
N ASP A 692 -61.78 -8.02 28.71
CA ASP A 692 -62.62 -6.84 28.87
C ASP A 692 -62.79 -6.43 30.34
N ASP A 693 -62.11 -7.12 31.26
CA ASP A 693 -62.24 -6.99 32.70
C ASP A 693 -61.28 -5.96 33.30
N GLY A 694 -61.28 -4.73 32.79
CA GLY A 694 -60.44 -3.61 33.23
C GLY A 694 -59.55 -3.06 32.10
N GLN A 695 -58.55 -2.24 32.44
CA GLN A 695 -57.58 -1.77 31.44
C GLN A 695 -56.55 -2.87 31.08
N CYS A 696 -56.79 -3.56 29.96
CA CYS A 696 -55.95 -4.65 29.44
C CYS A 696 -54.85 -4.24 28.46
N VAL A 697 -54.64 -2.94 28.25
CA VAL A 697 -53.60 -2.44 27.35
C VAL A 697 -52.76 -1.39 28.05
N TYR A 698 -51.47 -1.39 27.76
CA TYR A 698 -50.56 -0.34 28.19
C TYR A 698 -50.33 0.62 27.03
N MET A 699 -50.53 1.92 27.25
CA MET A 699 -50.32 2.94 26.24
C MET A 699 -49.21 3.87 26.71
N ALA A 700 -48.19 4.07 25.88
CA ALA A 700 -47.07 4.96 26.16
C ALA A 700 -46.39 5.41 24.87
N LYS A 701 -45.78 6.59 24.90
CA LYS A 701 -44.85 7.01 23.85
C LYS A 701 -43.51 6.33 24.04
N LEU A 702 -42.77 6.08 22.96
CA LEU A 702 -41.44 5.51 23.09
C LEU A 702 -40.47 6.46 23.83
N SER A 703 -40.63 7.78 23.67
CA SER A 703 -39.87 8.78 24.44
C SER A 703 -40.21 8.84 25.93
N GLU A 704 -41.33 8.27 26.37
CA GLU A 704 -41.68 8.11 27.80
C GLU A 704 -40.94 6.91 28.39
N LEU A 705 -40.62 5.89 27.59
CA LEU A 705 -39.97 4.66 28.02
C LEU A 705 -38.44 4.73 27.94
N VAL A 706 -37.91 5.32 26.87
CA VAL A 706 -36.49 5.28 26.51
C VAL A 706 -35.94 6.69 26.36
N GLU A 707 -34.80 6.95 27.00
CA GLU A 707 -34.00 8.14 26.74
C GLU A 707 -32.83 7.85 25.81
N THR A 708 -32.45 8.85 25.02
CA THR A 708 -31.34 8.75 24.08
C THR A 708 -30.33 9.87 24.29
N THR A 709 -29.05 9.56 24.09
CA THR A 709 -27.98 10.56 24.01
C THR A 709 -27.25 10.42 22.68
N GLN A 710 -26.68 11.52 22.20
CA GLN A 710 -25.93 11.55 20.96
C GLN A 710 -24.86 12.64 20.98
N THR A 711 -23.68 12.30 20.48
CA THR A 711 -22.52 13.20 20.37
C THR A 711 -21.81 12.93 19.04
N LEU A 712 -21.30 13.96 18.39
CA LEU A 712 -20.36 13.78 17.29
C LEU A 712 -18.99 13.39 17.85
N ASN A 713 -18.27 12.53 17.14
CA ASN A 713 -16.92 12.12 17.53
C ASN A 713 -15.84 13.12 17.06
N PHE A 714 -16.25 14.12 16.26
CA PHE A 714 -15.40 15.22 15.81
C PHE A 714 -15.72 16.50 16.58
N ALA A 715 -14.70 17.31 16.85
CA ALA A 715 -14.86 18.58 17.55
C ALA A 715 -15.57 19.63 16.68
N GLY A 716 -16.47 20.41 17.28
CA GLY A 716 -17.15 21.53 16.63
C GLY A 716 -18.45 21.94 17.32
N ASP A 717 -18.92 23.16 17.05
CA ASP A 717 -20.20 23.66 17.54
C ASP A 717 -21.32 23.34 16.54
N TYR A 718 -21.68 22.06 16.47
CA TYR A 718 -22.72 21.55 15.57
C TYR A 718 -23.92 21.04 16.35
N ASN A 719 -25.13 21.27 15.81
CA ASN A 719 -26.33 20.68 16.37
C ASN A 719 -26.40 19.19 16.01
N VAL A 720 -25.92 18.33 16.91
CA VAL A 720 -25.85 16.86 16.73
C VAL A 720 -27.20 16.24 16.30
N ASN A 721 -28.33 16.83 16.69
CA ASN A 721 -29.67 16.36 16.32
C ASN A 721 -29.95 16.43 14.80
N GLN A 722 -29.13 17.15 14.04
CA GLN A 722 -29.25 17.21 12.59
C GLN A 722 -28.48 16.10 11.87
N PHE A 723 -27.58 15.38 12.55
CA PHE A 723 -26.71 14.35 11.96
C PHE A 723 -27.19 12.92 12.26
N VAL A 724 -27.82 12.74 13.42
CA VAL A 724 -28.30 11.44 13.91
C VAL A 724 -29.81 11.39 13.77
N HIS A 725 -30.29 10.39 13.03
CA HIS A 725 -31.71 10.16 12.78
C HIS A 725 -32.11 8.80 13.35
N TRP A 726 -33.23 8.77 14.06
CA TRP A 726 -33.71 7.57 14.73
C TRP A 726 -34.88 6.95 13.99
N ARG A 727 -34.94 5.62 13.98
CA ARG A 727 -36.13 4.85 13.64
C ARG A 727 -36.35 3.75 14.65
N PHE A 728 -37.59 3.30 14.77
CA PHE A 728 -37.94 2.15 15.58
C PHE A 728 -38.88 1.21 14.83
N LYS A 729 -38.91 -0.04 15.27
CA LYS A 729 -39.84 -1.06 14.81
C LYS A 729 -40.35 -1.82 16.02
N VAL A 730 -41.66 -2.01 16.07
CA VAL A 730 -42.34 -2.83 17.08
C VAL A 730 -42.66 -4.18 16.43
N ASN A 731 -42.14 -5.27 17.00
CA ASN A 731 -42.48 -6.61 16.55
C ASN A 731 -43.90 -6.94 17.03
N GLY A 732 -44.83 -7.14 16.09
CA GLY A 732 -46.28 -7.17 16.31
C GLY A 732 -47.02 -6.61 15.08
N ASP A 733 -48.20 -6.02 15.26
CA ASP A 733 -49.08 -5.55 14.17
C ASP A 733 -48.47 -4.53 13.18
N LEU A 734 -47.41 -3.82 13.59
CA LEU A 734 -46.87 -2.72 12.79
C LEU A 734 -45.68 -3.10 11.91
N GLU A 735 -44.94 -4.18 12.23
CA GLU A 735 -43.79 -4.83 11.58
C GLU A 735 -42.87 -4.06 10.58
N LYS A 736 -42.98 -2.75 10.49
CA LYS A 736 -42.31 -1.83 9.58
C LYS A 736 -41.57 -0.80 10.39
N TRP A 737 -40.50 -0.28 9.83
CA TRP A 737 -39.79 0.84 10.41
C TRP A 737 -40.66 2.10 10.46
N GLN A 738 -40.56 2.84 11.56
CA GLN A 738 -41.20 4.12 11.80
C GLN A 738 -40.15 5.16 12.20
N LEU A 739 -40.35 6.40 11.76
CA LEU A 739 -39.49 7.51 12.16
C LEU A 739 -39.64 7.77 13.66
N TRP A 740 -38.56 8.20 14.33
CA TRP A 740 -38.58 8.53 15.74
C TRP A 740 -37.79 9.80 16.04
N LYS A 741 -38.33 10.67 16.88
CA LYS A 741 -37.67 11.89 17.38
C LYS A 741 -37.04 12.73 16.26
N THR A 742 -37.76 12.96 15.17
CA THR A 742 -37.21 13.59 13.95
C THR A 742 -36.90 15.07 14.13
N ARG A 743 -37.78 15.81 14.82
CA ARG A 743 -37.59 17.23 15.13
C ARG A 743 -38.09 17.53 16.53
N ARG A 744 -37.26 18.21 17.33
CA ARG A 744 -37.69 18.78 18.60
C ARG A 744 -38.58 19.99 18.32
N GLN A 745 -39.80 19.98 18.85
CA GLN A 745 -40.73 21.10 18.70
C GLN A 745 -40.25 22.33 19.47
N THR A 746 -40.52 23.50 18.91
CA THR A 746 -40.15 24.79 19.49
C THR A 746 -41.08 25.15 20.65
N ARG A 747 -40.65 26.08 21.51
CA ARG A 747 -41.49 26.62 22.61
C ARG A 747 -42.80 27.23 22.12
N ALA A 748 -42.78 27.82 20.91
CA ALA A 748 -43.98 28.40 20.30
C ALA A 748 -45.00 27.33 19.90
N GLU A 749 -44.53 26.15 19.46
CA GLU A 749 -45.38 25.02 19.07
C GLU A 749 -45.93 24.27 20.29
N THR A 750 -45.13 24.11 21.34
CA THR A 750 -45.55 23.39 22.56
C THR A 750 -46.28 24.26 23.57
N GLY A 751 -46.19 25.60 23.45
CA GLY A 751 -46.76 26.55 24.40
C GLY A 751 -46.07 26.57 25.78
N CYS A 752 -45.00 25.79 25.97
CA CYS A 752 -44.33 25.61 27.26
C CYS A 752 -43.05 26.46 27.32
N ASN A 753 -43.05 27.47 28.20
CA ASN A 753 -41.98 28.47 28.29
C ASN A 753 -40.93 28.20 29.38
N TRP A 754 -41.12 27.17 30.21
CA TRP A 754 -40.24 26.87 31.34
C TRP A 754 -39.03 26.02 30.91
N ALA A 755 -37.90 26.17 31.59
CA ALA A 755 -36.70 25.37 31.33
C ALA A 755 -36.86 23.89 31.69
N THR A 756 -37.88 23.57 32.50
CA THR A 756 -38.23 22.22 32.98
C THR A 756 -39.21 21.49 32.06
N CYS A 757 -39.64 22.11 30.95
CA CYS A 757 -40.55 21.45 30.01
C CYS A 757 -39.87 20.22 29.40
N GLU A 758 -40.55 19.08 29.41
CA GLU A 758 -40.11 17.90 28.69
C GLU A 758 -40.00 18.18 27.20
N ALA A 759 -39.02 17.57 26.55
CA ALA A 759 -38.79 17.74 25.14
C ALA A 759 -39.87 16.99 24.34
N VAL A 760 -40.68 17.73 23.59
CA VAL A 760 -41.66 17.18 22.64
C VAL A 760 -41.00 17.03 21.27
N TYR A 761 -41.24 15.91 20.62
CA TYR A 761 -40.71 15.60 19.30
C TYR A 761 -41.81 15.26 18.30
N ASP A 762 -41.55 15.55 17.03
CA ASP A 762 -42.30 14.98 15.91
C ASP A 762 -41.99 13.48 15.76
N ASP A 763 -42.94 12.72 15.19
CA ASP A 763 -42.87 11.26 15.00
C ASP A 763 -42.63 10.48 16.31
N ASP A 764 -43.37 10.85 17.37
CA ASP A 764 -43.35 10.20 18.68
C ASP A 764 -44.80 9.94 19.16
N GLU A 765 -45.49 9.11 18.38
CA GLU A 765 -46.89 8.74 18.62
C GLU A 765 -47.06 7.80 19.82
N VAL A 766 -48.28 7.76 20.36
CA VAL A 766 -48.63 6.85 21.46
C VAL A 766 -48.74 5.43 20.91
N LEU A 767 -47.94 4.52 21.46
CA LEU A 767 -47.98 3.10 21.14
C LEU A 767 -48.94 2.38 22.07
N THR A 768 -49.62 1.36 21.54
CA THR A 768 -50.50 0.47 22.33
C THR A 768 -49.85 -0.89 22.42
N PHE A 769 -49.62 -1.37 23.64
CA PHE A 769 -49.07 -2.69 23.94
C PHE A 769 -50.19 -3.55 24.53
N SER A 770 -50.52 -4.64 23.85
CA SER A 770 -51.52 -5.63 24.27
C SER A 770 -50.90 -7.00 24.55
N ASP A 771 -49.79 -7.31 23.90
CA ASP A 771 -49.18 -8.63 23.91
C ASP A 771 -48.39 -8.83 25.21
N PRO A 772 -48.28 -10.08 25.72
CA PRO A 772 -47.53 -10.35 26.95
C PRO A 772 -46.08 -9.89 26.91
N GLU A 773 -45.47 -9.96 25.72
CA GLU A 773 -44.12 -9.50 25.44
C GLU A 773 -44.14 -8.81 24.07
N THR A 774 -43.61 -7.59 24.01
CA THR A 774 -43.43 -6.86 22.75
C THR A 774 -41.97 -6.43 22.60
N LYS A 775 -41.30 -6.82 21.52
CA LYS A 775 -39.94 -6.38 21.21
C LYS A 775 -39.96 -5.07 20.44
N ILE A 776 -39.21 -4.09 20.93
CA ILE A 776 -38.96 -2.81 20.29
C ILE A 776 -37.51 -2.79 19.82
N SER A 777 -37.29 -2.63 18.52
CA SER A 777 -35.96 -2.45 17.93
C SER A 777 -35.77 -0.99 17.55
N ILE A 778 -34.64 -0.40 17.93
CA ILE A 778 -34.34 1.02 17.70
C ILE A 778 -33.00 1.11 16.96
N GLU A 779 -32.93 1.95 15.94
CA GLU A 779 -31.68 2.22 15.22
C GLU A 779 -31.41 3.70 15.10
N ALA A 780 -30.14 4.06 15.26
CA ALA A 780 -29.62 5.38 14.96
C ALA A 780 -28.79 5.33 13.67
N TRP A 781 -29.11 6.20 12.73
CA TRP A 781 -28.44 6.31 11.44
C TRP A 781 -27.92 7.72 11.21
N THR A 782 -26.79 7.81 10.53
CA THR A 782 -26.30 9.03 9.91
C THR A 782 -26.30 8.85 8.40
N GLN A 783 -26.01 9.92 7.66
CA GLN A 783 -25.71 9.83 6.23
C GLN A 783 -24.40 9.11 5.91
N CYS A 784 -23.70 8.55 6.90
CA CYS A 784 -22.51 7.74 6.68
C CYS A 784 -22.71 6.27 7.11
N GLY A 785 -23.89 5.91 7.65
CA GLY A 785 -24.25 4.54 7.94
C GLY A 785 -24.95 4.36 9.29
N LEU A 786 -25.07 3.10 9.71
CA LEU A 786 -25.61 2.74 11.02
C LEU A 786 -24.61 3.18 12.09
N VAL A 787 -25.10 3.90 13.10
CA VAL A 787 -24.31 4.23 14.29
C VAL A 787 -24.39 3.07 15.28
N ARG A 788 -25.62 2.69 15.64
CA ARG A 788 -25.87 1.61 16.59
C ARG A 788 -27.33 1.15 16.54
N SER A 789 -27.55 -0.11 16.87
CA SER A 789 -28.88 -0.70 17.09
C SER A 789 -29.06 -1.06 18.56
N PHE A 790 -30.28 -0.90 19.05
CA PHE A 790 -30.71 -1.23 20.40
C PHE A 790 -32.00 -2.07 20.33
N PHE A 791 -32.27 -2.84 21.38
CA PHE A 791 -33.56 -3.49 21.54
C PHE A 791 -33.99 -3.47 22.99
N PHE A 792 -35.30 -3.40 23.18
CA PHE A 792 -35.96 -3.45 24.48
C PHE A 792 -37.18 -4.36 24.37
N TYR A 793 -37.63 -4.90 25.49
CA TYR A 793 -38.88 -5.65 25.58
C TYR A 793 -39.83 -4.94 26.53
N VAL A 794 -41.10 -4.86 26.15
CA VAL A 794 -42.19 -4.45 27.04
C VAL A 794 -42.92 -5.71 27.47
N HIS A 795 -42.85 -6.02 28.76
CA HIS A 795 -43.55 -7.16 29.36
C HIS A 795 -44.77 -6.67 30.13
N LEU A 796 -45.92 -7.24 29.79
CA LEU A 796 -47.19 -6.94 30.44
C LEU A 796 -47.56 -8.08 31.39
N HIS A 797 -47.91 -7.73 32.62
CA HIS A 797 -48.25 -8.65 33.69
C HIS A 797 -49.70 -8.45 34.12
N VAL A 798 -50.53 -9.49 33.98
CA VAL A 798 -51.94 -9.48 34.39
C VAL A 798 -52.10 -9.96 35.83
N ASN A 799 -53.19 -9.56 36.49
CA ASN A 799 -53.56 -10.09 37.80
C ASN A 799 -53.95 -11.58 37.71
N SER A 800 -53.74 -12.32 38.80
CA SER A 800 -54.12 -13.74 38.88
C SER A 800 -55.64 -13.89 38.81
N ALA A 801 -56.13 -14.85 38.02
CA ALA A 801 -57.55 -15.17 38.00
C ALA A 801 -57.98 -15.78 39.35
N VAL A 802 -59.20 -15.46 39.78
CA VAL A 802 -59.75 -15.89 41.07
C VAL A 802 -61.00 -16.73 40.87
N ASP A 803 -60.98 -17.93 41.45
CA ASP A 803 -62.05 -18.93 41.36
C ASP A 803 -62.41 -19.51 42.74
N VAL A 804 -62.64 -18.62 43.71
CA VAL A 804 -62.94 -18.98 45.10
C VAL A 804 -64.22 -19.81 45.25
N CYS A 805 -65.21 -19.61 44.37
CA CYS A 805 -66.49 -20.31 44.46
C CYS A 805 -66.37 -21.82 44.17
N LYS A 806 -65.39 -22.29 43.40
CA LYS A 806 -65.11 -23.73 43.25
C LYS A 806 -64.65 -24.41 44.54
N HIS A 807 -64.07 -23.63 45.45
CA HIS A 807 -63.59 -24.12 46.74
C HIS A 807 -64.55 -23.83 47.88
N PHE A 808 -65.57 -22.99 47.66
CA PHE A 808 -66.49 -22.52 48.70
C PHE A 808 -67.16 -23.67 49.43
N ASP A 809 -67.51 -24.74 48.71
CA ASP A 809 -68.11 -25.93 49.30
C ASP A 809 -67.21 -26.65 50.31
N ASN A 810 -65.89 -26.60 50.09
CA ASN A 810 -64.91 -27.25 50.96
C ASN A 810 -64.53 -26.37 52.16
N MET A 811 -64.97 -25.10 52.19
CA MET A 811 -64.75 -24.19 53.32
C MET A 811 -65.72 -24.44 54.48
N TRP A 812 -66.72 -25.31 54.29
CA TRP A 812 -67.74 -25.58 55.30
C TRP A 812 -67.68 -27.03 55.78
N TYR A 813 -67.58 -27.23 57.10
CA TYR A 813 -67.55 -28.55 57.75
C TYR A 813 -68.15 -28.52 59.17
N GLN A 814 -68.40 -29.70 59.75
CA GLN A 814 -68.80 -29.85 61.15
C GLN A 814 -67.59 -30.33 61.96
N THR A 815 -66.95 -29.45 62.74
CA THR A 815 -65.72 -29.77 63.47
C THR A 815 -65.91 -30.96 64.41
N SER A 816 -67.09 -31.11 64.99
CA SER A 816 -67.45 -32.18 65.91
C SER A 816 -67.61 -33.57 65.28
N VAL A 817 -67.84 -33.66 63.97
CA VAL A 817 -68.07 -34.92 63.24
C VAL A 817 -66.87 -35.27 62.36
N SER A 818 -66.45 -34.35 61.49
CA SER A 818 -65.36 -34.55 60.54
C SER A 818 -64.93 -33.21 59.94
N ARG A 819 -63.63 -33.04 59.67
CA ARG A 819 -63.10 -31.91 58.88
C ARG A 819 -63.30 -32.09 57.37
N LEU A 820 -64.07 -33.10 56.94
CA LEU A 820 -64.43 -33.28 55.54
C LEU A 820 -65.57 -32.32 55.15
N PRO A 821 -65.61 -31.85 53.90
CA PRO A 821 -66.70 -31.02 53.40
C PRO A 821 -68.08 -31.67 53.64
N ILE A 822 -69.05 -30.87 54.05
CA ILE A 822 -70.42 -31.35 54.27
C ILE A 822 -71.05 -31.72 52.93
N ALA A 823 -71.82 -32.82 52.88
CA ALA A 823 -72.72 -33.10 51.77
C ALA A 823 -73.92 -32.11 51.74
N ALA A 824 -74.86 -32.27 50.81
CA ALA A 824 -76.05 -31.40 50.74
C ALA A 824 -76.92 -31.44 52.03
N GLN A 825 -76.84 -32.54 52.78
CA GLN A 825 -77.56 -32.75 54.04
C GLN A 825 -76.56 -32.86 55.20
N THR A 826 -76.85 -32.19 56.31
CA THR A 826 -76.02 -32.16 57.53
C THR A 826 -76.86 -32.49 58.76
N CYS A 827 -76.22 -33.00 59.81
CA CYS A 827 -76.92 -33.35 61.03
C CYS A 827 -76.89 -32.20 62.05
N ALA A 828 -77.97 -32.05 62.82
CA ALA A 828 -77.91 -31.32 64.09
C ALA A 828 -76.81 -31.90 64.99
N TYR A 829 -76.24 -31.07 65.87
CA TYR A 829 -75.30 -31.56 66.87
C TYR A 829 -76.00 -32.62 67.75
N PRO A 830 -75.39 -33.77 68.05
CA PRO A 830 -76.09 -34.89 68.68
C PRO A 830 -76.84 -34.48 69.97
N GLY A 831 -78.17 -34.63 69.95
CA GLY A 831 -79.03 -34.30 71.09
C GLY A 831 -79.37 -32.81 71.25
N SER A 832 -79.08 -31.98 70.26
CA SER A 832 -79.32 -30.53 70.25
C SER A 832 -80.27 -30.11 69.14
N ASP A 833 -80.78 -28.89 69.25
CA ASP A 833 -81.66 -28.22 68.29
C ASP A 833 -80.91 -27.28 67.32
N PHE A 834 -79.58 -27.31 67.33
CA PHE A 834 -78.76 -26.53 66.41
C PHE A 834 -77.75 -27.42 65.68
N ALA A 835 -77.37 -27.03 64.48
CA ALA A 835 -76.23 -27.59 63.78
C ALA A 835 -74.98 -26.76 64.00
N GLU A 836 -73.87 -27.44 64.27
CA GLU A 836 -72.55 -26.82 64.28
C GLU A 836 -72.02 -26.74 62.84
N LEU A 837 -71.75 -25.52 62.37
CA LEU A 837 -71.13 -25.25 61.07
C LEU A 837 -69.87 -24.41 61.26
N THR A 838 -68.77 -24.85 60.69
CA THR A 838 -67.50 -24.12 60.70
C THR A 838 -67.22 -23.60 59.30
N PHE A 839 -66.92 -22.30 59.21
CA PHE A 839 -66.36 -21.67 58.02
C PHE A 839 -64.85 -21.55 58.17
N ASP A 840 -64.12 -22.14 57.23
CA ASP A 840 -62.66 -22.18 57.20
C ASP A 840 -62.17 -21.65 55.84
N PHE A 841 -61.76 -20.40 55.84
CA PHE A 841 -61.24 -19.70 54.69
C PHE A 841 -59.75 -19.44 54.83
N HIS A 842 -59.01 -19.95 53.85
CA HIS A 842 -57.61 -19.63 53.65
C HIS A 842 -57.47 -18.57 52.55
N PRO A 843 -56.60 -17.54 52.71
CA PRO A 843 -56.50 -16.42 51.76
C PRO A 843 -56.05 -16.84 50.34
N ASN A 844 -55.50 -18.04 50.17
CA ASN A 844 -55.14 -18.61 48.88
C ASN A 844 -56.27 -19.39 48.19
N ALA A 845 -57.43 -19.55 48.83
CA ALA A 845 -58.52 -20.34 48.29
C ALA A 845 -59.03 -19.75 46.97
N GLY A 846 -58.94 -20.54 45.90
CA GLY A 846 -59.30 -20.13 44.54
C GLY A 846 -58.34 -19.14 43.87
N LEU A 847 -57.24 -18.72 44.50
CA LEU A 847 -56.19 -17.98 43.82
C LEU A 847 -55.44 -18.94 42.88
N GLN A 848 -55.52 -18.70 41.57
CA GLN A 848 -54.75 -19.48 40.61
C GLN A 848 -53.29 -19.05 40.65
N TYR A 849 -52.42 -19.94 41.15
CA TYR A 849 -50.99 -19.68 41.18
C TYR A 849 -50.42 -19.62 39.75
N SER A 850 -49.71 -18.54 39.44
CA SER A 850 -48.84 -18.43 38.27
C SER A 850 -47.59 -17.66 38.65
N ARG A 851 -46.45 -18.05 38.10
CA ARG A 851 -45.19 -17.32 38.29
C ARG A 851 -45.15 -16.00 37.53
N THR A 852 -45.95 -15.89 36.46
CA THR A 852 -45.98 -14.75 35.53
C THR A 852 -47.18 -13.82 35.73
N LYS A 853 -48.05 -14.09 36.73
CA LYS A 853 -49.20 -13.24 37.02
C LYS A 853 -49.05 -12.59 38.40
N LEU A 854 -49.56 -11.37 38.52
CA LEU A 854 -49.53 -10.59 39.76
C LEU A 854 -50.49 -11.22 40.76
N ARG A 855 -50.03 -11.42 42.00
CA ARG A 855 -50.86 -12.03 43.04
C ARG A 855 -51.86 -11.03 43.58
N MET A 856 -53.14 -11.40 43.60
CA MET A 856 -54.17 -10.61 44.27
C MET A 856 -54.19 -10.91 45.77
N LYS A 857 -54.57 -9.91 46.58
CA LYS A 857 -54.76 -10.03 48.03
C LYS A 857 -56.24 -9.92 48.37
N VAL A 858 -56.70 -10.68 49.33
CA VAL A 858 -58.06 -10.55 49.86
C VAL A 858 -58.06 -9.37 50.83
N SER A 859 -58.99 -8.43 50.72
CA SER A 859 -59.12 -7.30 51.65
C SER A 859 -60.35 -7.40 52.55
N GLU A 860 -61.41 -8.07 52.06
CA GLU A 860 -62.67 -8.18 52.78
C GLU A 860 -63.38 -9.50 52.48
N VAL A 861 -63.95 -10.12 53.51
CA VAL A 861 -64.89 -11.24 53.39
C VAL A 861 -66.15 -10.91 54.19
N VAL A 862 -67.30 -10.92 53.52
CA VAL A 862 -68.62 -10.66 54.12
C VAL A 862 -69.56 -11.81 53.83
N CYS A 863 -70.03 -12.52 54.85
CA CYS A 863 -71.02 -13.58 54.71
C CYS A 863 -72.36 -13.18 55.30
N SER A 864 -73.42 -13.57 54.61
CA SER A 864 -74.80 -13.44 55.06
C SER A 864 -75.47 -14.81 55.12
N GLY A 865 -76.34 -15.01 56.11
CA GLY A 865 -77.06 -16.26 56.34
C GLY A 865 -78.57 -16.03 56.42
N ALA A 866 -79.37 -16.97 55.92
CA ALA A 866 -80.83 -16.95 55.97
C ALA A 866 -81.41 -18.33 56.30
N ILE A 867 -82.35 -18.41 57.24
CA ILE A 867 -83.06 -19.66 57.60
C ILE A 867 -84.40 -19.70 56.86
N GLU A 868 -84.63 -20.75 56.07
CA GLU A 868 -85.90 -21.04 55.37
C GLU A 868 -86.46 -19.82 54.62
N ASN A 869 -85.62 -19.18 53.79
CA ASN A 869 -85.96 -17.99 52.98
C ASN A 869 -86.35 -16.71 53.76
N ARG A 870 -86.07 -16.63 55.07
CA ARG A 870 -86.23 -15.37 55.85
C ARG A 870 -85.22 -14.31 55.43
N THR A 871 -85.40 -13.07 55.86
CA THR A 871 -84.47 -11.98 55.53
C THR A 871 -83.05 -12.33 55.99
N PRO A 872 -82.03 -12.32 55.09
CA PRO A 872 -80.66 -12.62 55.45
C PRO A 872 -80.08 -11.60 56.44
N VAL A 873 -79.14 -12.05 57.27
CA VAL A 873 -78.37 -11.21 58.21
C VAL A 873 -76.87 -11.40 57.97
N GLU A 874 -76.05 -10.38 58.24
CA GLU A 874 -74.59 -10.51 58.25
C GLU A 874 -74.17 -11.45 59.38
N ILE A 875 -73.54 -12.58 59.03
CA ILE A 875 -73.07 -13.58 59.99
C ILE A 875 -71.57 -13.48 60.24
N LEU A 876 -70.83 -12.87 59.30
CA LEU A 876 -69.39 -12.69 59.39
C LEU A 876 -68.97 -11.49 58.54
N LYS A 877 -68.14 -10.61 59.11
CA LYS A 877 -67.43 -9.56 58.39
C LYS A 877 -66.00 -9.47 58.87
N VAL A 878 -65.06 -9.67 57.95
CA VAL A 878 -63.62 -9.55 58.21
C VAL A 878 -63.02 -8.60 57.21
N THR A 879 -62.53 -7.46 57.69
CA THR A 879 -61.80 -6.46 56.91
C THR A 879 -60.35 -6.45 57.36
N LYS A 880 -59.51 -7.25 56.70
CA LYS A 880 -58.08 -7.43 57.03
C LYS A 880 -57.35 -7.90 55.78
N ASP A 881 -56.09 -7.53 55.64
CA ASP A 881 -55.25 -8.00 54.52
C ASP A 881 -54.96 -9.50 54.62
N SER A 882 -55.43 -10.23 53.61
CA SER A 882 -55.28 -11.67 53.41
C SER A 882 -55.52 -12.48 54.68
N PRO A 883 -56.75 -12.43 55.24
CA PRO A 883 -57.05 -13.05 56.52
C PRO A 883 -57.16 -14.57 56.37
N GLU A 884 -56.63 -15.29 57.35
CA GLU A 884 -57.11 -16.65 57.66
C GLU A 884 -58.33 -16.50 58.57
N ILE A 885 -59.43 -17.14 58.19
CA ILE A 885 -60.69 -17.05 58.91
C ILE A 885 -61.12 -18.46 59.26
N VAL A 886 -61.22 -18.74 60.56
CA VAL A 886 -61.91 -19.92 61.07
C VAL A 886 -62.97 -19.44 62.03
N THR A 887 -64.24 -19.65 61.71
CA THR A 887 -65.36 -19.18 62.54
C THR A 887 -66.42 -20.27 62.63
N ARG A 888 -66.87 -20.55 63.85
CA ARG A 888 -67.88 -21.56 64.14
C ARG A 888 -69.21 -20.90 64.43
N PHE A 889 -70.28 -21.45 63.88
CA PHE A 889 -71.64 -21.00 64.03
C PHE A 889 -72.50 -22.14 64.57
N GLY A 890 -73.38 -21.84 65.52
CA GLY A 890 -74.53 -22.68 65.82
C GLY A 890 -75.72 -22.21 65.00
N VAL A 891 -76.21 -23.00 64.05
CA VAL A 891 -77.43 -22.67 63.30
C VAL A 891 -78.61 -23.36 63.98
N GLU A 892 -79.44 -22.58 64.66
CA GLU A 892 -80.65 -23.07 65.32
C GLU A 892 -81.66 -23.55 64.27
N MET A 893 -82.15 -24.78 64.45
CA MET A 893 -83.21 -25.33 63.61
C MET A 893 -84.54 -24.65 63.95
N LEU A 894 -85.50 -24.66 63.03
CA LEU A 894 -86.80 -24.05 63.30
C LEU A 894 -87.53 -24.79 64.43
N HIS A 895 -87.74 -24.06 65.53
CA HIS A 895 -88.41 -24.57 66.71
C HIS A 895 -89.94 -24.40 66.58
N THR A 896 -90.68 -25.50 66.40
CA THR A 896 -92.16 -25.51 66.40
C THR A 896 -92.73 -26.69 67.17
N PRO A 897 -93.17 -26.48 68.43
CA PRO A 897 -93.06 -27.37 69.62
C PRO A 897 -92.15 -28.63 69.61
N ASN A 898 -91.84 -29.19 68.44
CA ASN A 898 -90.79 -30.13 68.12
C ASN A 898 -89.94 -29.52 66.99
N THR A 899 -88.63 -29.76 67.00
CA THR A 899 -87.73 -29.33 65.93
C THR A 899 -88.20 -29.86 64.57
N GLU A 900 -88.30 -29.01 63.55
CA GLU A 900 -88.63 -29.49 62.20
C GLU A 900 -87.60 -30.53 61.73
N ALA A 901 -88.06 -31.60 61.07
CA ALA A 901 -87.19 -32.68 60.61
C ALA A 901 -86.12 -32.21 59.59
N LEU A 902 -86.35 -31.06 58.96
CA LEU A 902 -85.45 -30.45 57.99
C LEU A 902 -85.52 -28.92 58.12
N THR A 903 -84.38 -28.25 58.26
CA THR A 903 -84.28 -26.78 58.20
C THR A 903 -83.20 -26.39 57.18
N ASN A 904 -83.56 -25.55 56.21
CA ASN A 904 -82.64 -25.04 55.20
C ASN A 904 -81.97 -23.75 55.68
N PHE A 905 -80.66 -23.70 55.53
CA PHE A 905 -79.84 -22.53 55.82
C PHE A 905 -79.06 -22.11 54.57
N ASP A 906 -79.36 -20.94 54.04
CA ASP A 906 -78.71 -20.37 52.87
C ASP A 906 -77.63 -19.39 53.29
N VAL A 907 -76.42 -19.59 52.77
CA VAL A 907 -75.26 -18.72 53.00
C VAL A 907 -74.82 -18.09 51.69
N SER A 908 -74.54 -16.79 51.74
CA SER A 908 -73.95 -16.02 50.63
C SER A 908 -72.76 -15.23 51.14
N CYS A 909 -71.55 -15.54 50.66
CA CYS A 909 -70.32 -14.83 51.00
C CYS A 909 -69.77 -14.04 49.81
N GLY A 910 -69.48 -12.76 50.03
CA GLY A 910 -68.73 -11.88 49.13
C GLY A 910 -67.26 -11.83 49.53
N PHE A 911 -66.38 -12.15 48.60
CA PHE A 911 -64.92 -12.09 48.75
C PHE A 911 -64.38 -10.95 47.89
N THR A 912 -63.79 -9.94 48.51
CA THR A 912 -63.20 -8.78 47.84
C THR A 912 -61.68 -8.95 47.74
N TYR A 913 -61.19 -8.90 46.50
CA TYR A 913 -59.78 -9.01 46.14
C TYR A 913 -59.27 -7.67 45.62
N VAL A 914 -58.10 -7.26 46.08
CA VAL A 914 -57.35 -6.10 45.59
C VAL A 914 -56.15 -6.62 44.80
N GLY A 915 -56.15 -6.32 43.52
CA GLY A 915 -55.02 -6.57 42.62
C GLY A 915 -54.02 -5.42 42.65
N TYR A 916 -52.95 -5.58 41.87
CA TYR A 916 -52.01 -4.48 41.66
C TYR A 916 -52.72 -3.31 40.94
N GLY A 917 -52.35 -2.07 41.27
CA GLY A 917 -53.01 -0.86 40.75
C GLY A 917 -54.37 -0.56 41.37
N ASP A 918 -54.63 -1.06 42.59
CA ASP A 918 -55.89 -0.87 43.34
C ASP A 918 -57.13 -1.41 42.61
N SER A 919 -56.94 -2.38 41.70
CA SER A 919 -58.04 -3.04 41.00
C SER A 919 -58.86 -3.90 41.99
N ILE A 920 -60.13 -3.54 42.20
CA ILE A 920 -61.01 -4.23 43.14
C ILE A 920 -61.90 -5.23 42.40
N ARG A 921 -61.96 -6.47 42.90
CA ARG A 921 -62.84 -7.53 42.39
C ARG A 921 -63.58 -8.21 43.52
N THR A 922 -64.89 -8.25 43.43
CA THR A 922 -65.73 -9.00 44.38
C THR A 922 -66.30 -10.25 43.72
N LYS A 923 -66.15 -11.40 44.38
CA LYS A 923 -66.76 -12.68 43.98
C LYS A 923 -67.76 -13.09 45.05
N THR A 924 -69.01 -13.30 44.64
CA THR A 924 -70.07 -13.77 45.54
C THR A 924 -70.33 -15.25 45.32
N CYS A 925 -70.17 -16.06 46.36
CA CYS A 925 -70.44 -17.49 46.35
C CYS A 925 -71.64 -17.79 47.25
N ARG A 926 -72.46 -18.77 46.86
CA ARG A 926 -73.66 -19.16 47.59
C ARG A 926 -73.67 -20.66 47.83
N ARG A 927 -74.19 -21.07 48.98
CA ARG A 927 -74.38 -22.46 49.37
C ARG A 927 -75.60 -22.59 50.26
N SER A 928 -76.35 -23.66 50.06
CA SER A 928 -77.51 -24.03 50.89
C SER A 928 -77.18 -25.30 51.66
N PHE A 929 -77.53 -25.34 52.94
CA PHE A 929 -77.40 -26.51 53.81
C PHE A 929 -78.79 -26.99 54.20
N SER A 930 -79.07 -28.27 54.01
CA SER A 930 -80.27 -28.89 54.58
C SER A 930 -79.90 -29.59 55.89
N ILE A 931 -80.28 -28.99 57.01
CA ILE A 931 -80.00 -29.50 58.35
C ILE A 931 -81.12 -30.46 58.75
N THR A 932 -80.77 -31.69 59.10
CA THR A 932 -81.70 -32.73 59.54
C THR A 932 -81.36 -33.16 60.95
N ASP A 933 -82.38 -33.48 61.71
CA ASP A 933 -82.20 -34.09 63.01
C ASP A 933 -81.89 -35.60 62.85
N CYS A 934 -80.61 -35.95 62.81
CA CYS A 934 -80.16 -37.31 62.50
C CYS A 934 -80.22 -38.29 63.68
N ARG A 935 -80.42 -37.81 64.91
CA ARG A 935 -80.49 -38.67 66.10
C ARG A 935 -81.69 -38.38 66.98
N GLY A 936 -82.53 -37.40 66.65
CA GLY A 936 -83.42 -36.81 67.64
C GLY A 936 -82.60 -36.12 68.74
N PRO A 937 -83.16 -35.21 69.53
CA PRO A 937 -82.96 -35.35 70.95
C PRO A 937 -83.48 -36.76 71.30
N GLN A 938 -82.63 -37.60 71.88
CA GLN A 938 -83.06 -38.93 72.30
C GLN A 938 -83.94 -38.75 73.54
N PHE A 939 -85.22 -38.47 73.30
CA PHE A 939 -86.23 -38.31 74.31
C PHE A 939 -86.60 -39.70 74.85
N ASP A 940 -86.54 -39.83 76.18
CA ASP A 940 -86.84 -41.00 76.99
C ASP A 940 -85.84 -42.18 76.99
N PRO A 941 -84.96 -42.22 78.00
CA PRO A 941 -84.84 -43.37 78.89
C PRO A 941 -85.77 -43.16 80.11
N PRO A 942 -86.42 -44.21 80.66
CA PRO A 942 -87.43 -44.10 81.73
C PRO A 942 -86.99 -43.53 83.10
N HIS A 943 -85.81 -42.92 83.19
CA HIS A 943 -85.23 -42.37 84.43
C HIS A 943 -84.48 -41.03 84.25
N ALA A 944 -84.76 -40.24 83.20
CA ALA A 944 -84.14 -38.92 83.03
C ALA A 944 -84.73 -37.88 84.02
N LYS A 945 -83.88 -37.30 84.89
CA LYS A 945 -84.27 -36.31 85.92
C LYS A 945 -84.52 -34.88 85.40
N CYS A 946 -84.55 -34.66 84.09
CA CYS A 946 -84.87 -33.36 83.48
C CYS A 946 -86.03 -33.52 82.48
N GLN A 947 -87.15 -32.84 82.72
CA GLN A 947 -88.15 -32.60 81.66
C GLN A 947 -87.73 -31.34 80.89
N TYR A 948 -87.58 -31.47 79.57
CA TYR A 948 -87.06 -30.45 78.66
C TYR A 948 -87.98 -29.19 78.58
N ASP A 949 -89.28 -29.34 78.87
CA ASP A 949 -90.32 -28.36 78.53
C ASP A 949 -90.41 -27.12 79.43
N ALA A 950 -89.73 -27.07 80.57
CA ALA A 950 -89.82 -25.90 81.45
C ALA A 950 -89.08 -24.66 80.89
N CYS A 951 -88.13 -24.87 79.98
CA CYS A 951 -87.16 -23.85 79.57
C CYS A 951 -87.03 -23.64 78.04
N ALA A 952 -87.56 -24.53 77.21
CA ALA A 952 -87.46 -24.42 75.75
C ALA A 952 -88.10 -23.12 75.24
N GLY A 953 -87.36 -22.33 74.47
CA GLY A 953 -87.85 -21.08 73.84
C GLY A 953 -87.99 -19.86 74.77
N ASN A 954 -87.43 -19.88 75.99
CA ASN A 954 -87.39 -18.73 76.91
C ASN A 954 -86.11 -17.85 76.73
N GLU A 955 -85.99 -16.75 77.49
CA GLU A 955 -84.80 -15.84 77.40
C GLU A 955 -83.47 -16.54 77.73
N ASN A 956 -83.50 -17.57 78.59
CA ASN A 956 -82.35 -18.39 78.98
C ASN A 956 -82.28 -19.66 78.14
N ALA A 957 -81.06 -20.12 77.80
CA ALA A 957 -80.86 -21.32 77.00
C ALA A 957 -81.30 -22.60 77.75
N GLY A 958 -82.11 -23.43 77.11
CA GLY A 958 -82.58 -24.72 77.64
C GLY A 958 -81.47 -25.78 77.72
N LEU A 959 -81.76 -26.90 78.38
CA LEU A 959 -80.84 -28.06 78.41
C LEU A 959 -80.54 -28.50 76.97
N TYR A 960 -79.27 -28.74 76.62
CA TYR A 960 -78.81 -29.09 75.27
C TYR A 960 -79.02 -28.04 74.15
N GLU A 961 -79.54 -26.85 74.45
CA GLU A 961 -79.56 -25.72 73.52
C GLU A 961 -78.21 -24.99 73.53
N ALA A 962 -77.92 -24.25 72.45
CA ALA A 962 -76.73 -23.41 72.36
C ALA A 962 -76.79 -22.23 73.34
N CYS A 963 -75.74 -22.04 74.14
CA CYS A 963 -75.69 -21.05 75.22
C CYS A 963 -74.48 -20.11 75.16
N GLY A 964 -73.62 -20.25 74.15
CA GLY A 964 -72.43 -19.42 73.98
C GLY A 964 -71.83 -19.57 72.59
N GLY A 965 -71.04 -18.59 72.15
CA GLY A 965 -70.49 -18.50 70.80
C GLY A 965 -71.34 -17.63 69.88
N THR A 966 -71.25 -17.85 68.56
CA THR A 966 -72.06 -17.17 67.53
C THR A 966 -73.20 -18.08 67.09
N ILE A 967 -74.44 -17.71 67.42
CA ILE A 967 -75.64 -18.50 67.16
C ILE A 967 -76.52 -17.75 66.17
N ILE A 968 -76.95 -18.43 65.12
CA ILE A 968 -77.83 -17.92 64.07
C ILE A 968 -79.22 -18.44 64.35
N LYS A 969 -80.15 -17.52 64.63
CA LYS A 969 -81.53 -17.80 65.04
C LYS A 969 -82.51 -17.16 64.07
N SER A 970 -83.79 -17.49 64.22
CA SER A 970 -84.85 -16.89 63.41
C SER A 970 -86.05 -16.43 64.22
N THR A 971 -86.68 -15.35 63.77
CA THR A 971 -88.02 -14.94 64.17
C THR A 971 -89.05 -15.45 63.14
N ALA A 972 -90.30 -15.03 63.25
CA ALA A 972 -91.31 -15.32 62.24
C ALA A 972 -90.94 -14.77 60.84
N THR A 973 -90.14 -13.70 60.74
CA THR A 973 -89.89 -12.98 59.48
C THR A 973 -88.41 -12.76 59.14
N SER A 974 -87.51 -12.84 60.12
CA SER A 974 -86.10 -12.50 59.94
C SER A 974 -85.15 -13.52 60.55
N THR A 975 -83.97 -13.68 59.95
CA THR A 975 -82.83 -14.34 60.59
C THR A 975 -82.06 -13.29 61.39
N TYR A 976 -81.51 -13.63 62.55
CA TYR A 976 -80.67 -12.74 63.35
C TYR A 976 -79.51 -13.50 63.99
N VAL A 977 -78.46 -12.78 64.39
CA VAL A 977 -77.28 -13.35 65.04
C VAL A 977 -77.27 -12.98 66.51
N GLU A 978 -77.00 -13.96 67.35
CA GLU A 978 -76.85 -13.85 68.79
C GLU A 978 -75.42 -14.24 69.16
N VAL A 979 -74.73 -13.42 69.95
CA VAL A 979 -73.31 -13.62 70.29
C VAL A 979 -73.11 -13.55 71.80
N GLY A 980 -72.22 -14.39 72.32
CA GLY A 980 -71.77 -14.37 73.71
C GLY A 980 -72.47 -15.39 74.60
N LYS A 981 -71.99 -15.51 75.83
CA LYS A 981 -72.47 -16.50 76.80
C LYS A 981 -73.79 -16.07 77.45
N LYS A 982 -74.76 -16.96 77.46
CA LYS A 982 -76.03 -16.84 78.18
C LYS A 982 -76.07 -17.76 79.38
N GLU A 983 -76.90 -17.40 80.35
CA GLU A 983 -77.21 -18.27 81.48
C GLU A 983 -78.05 -19.46 81.00
N CYS A 984 -77.65 -20.66 81.41
CA CYS A 984 -78.45 -21.85 81.21
C CYS A 984 -79.63 -21.85 82.19
N CYS A 985 -80.80 -22.22 81.68
CA CYS A 985 -82.00 -22.35 82.50
C CYS A 985 -81.82 -23.46 83.56
N GLN A 986 -81.94 -23.12 84.84
CA GLN A 986 -81.77 -24.06 85.97
C GLN A 986 -83.04 -24.88 86.29
N GLY A 987 -83.89 -25.14 85.29
CA GLY A 987 -85.22 -25.74 85.48
C GLY A 987 -85.22 -27.20 85.98
N CYS A 988 -84.06 -27.84 86.13
CA CYS A 988 -83.94 -29.21 86.62
C CYS A 988 -83.70 -29.24 88.14
N ALA A 989 -84.64 -29.81 88.90
CA ALA A 989 -84.68 -29.70 90.36
C ALA A 989 -83.41 -30.16 91.11
N ASP A 990 -82.70 -31.19 90.61
CA ASP A 990 -81.55 -31.81 91.28
C ASP A 990 -80.22 -31.68 90.51
N THR A 991 -80.16 -30.87 89.44
CA THR A 991 -79.00 -30.85 88.53
C THR A 991 -78.67 -29.43 88.11
N SER A 992 -77.50 -28.95 88.52
CA SER A 992 -76.92 -27.68 88.06
C SER A 992 -76.61 -27.80 86.57
N ILE A 993 -77.08 -26.85 85.76
CA ILE A 993 -76.83 -26.83 84.32
C ILE A 993 -75.83 -25.73 84.03
N VAL A 994 -74.69 -26.07 83.45
CA VAL A 994 -73.60 -25.14 83.14
C VAL A 994 -73.39 -25.06 81.64
N CYS A 995 -73.20 -23.84 81.15
CA CYS A 995 -72.89 -23.60 79.76
C CYS A 995 -71.45 -24.04 79.48
N THR A 996 -71.31 -25.15 78.76
CA THR A 996 -70.06 -25.87 78.56
C THR A 996 -69.60 -25.77 77.10
N PRO A 997 -68.32 -25.46 76.83
CA PRO A 997 -67.77 -25.45 75.48
C PRO A 997 -67.89 -26.82 74.79
N LEU A 998 -68.20 -26.82 73.49
CA LEU A 998 -68.26 -28.05 72.70
C LEU A 998 -66.87 -28.61 72.38
N LEU A 999 -65.84 -27.76 72.35
CA LEU A 999 -64.43 -28.16 72.17
C LEU A 999 -63.54 -27.53 73.24
N ASP A 1000 -62.46 -28.20 73.58
CA ASP A 1000 -61.44 -27.68 74.52
C ASP A 1000 -60.43 -26.80 73.77
N VAL A 1001 -60.86 -25.60 73.37
CA VAL A 1001 -60.03 -24.62 72.65
C VAL A 1001 -59.54 -23.48 73.56
N PRO A 1002 -58.36 -22.87 73.28
CA PRO A 1002 -57.71 -21.93 74.21
C PRO A 1002 -58.46 -20.61 74.45
N ASP A 1003 -59.39 -20.23 73.57
CA ASP A 1003 -60.15 -18.98 73.65
C ASP A 1003 -61.61 -19.29 74.00
N THR A 1004 -61.88 -19.41 75.29
CA THR A 1004 -63.13 -20.00 75.78
C THR A 1004 -64.34 -19.10 75.59
N GLU A 1005 -64.22 -17.79 75.34
CA GLU A 1005 -65.40 -16.91 75.20
C GLU A 1005 -66.01 -16.90 73.79
N ALA A 1006 -65.25 -17.32 72.77
CA ALA A 1006 -65.68 -17.35 71.37
C ALA A 1006 -66.14 -18.74 70.89
N ASP A 1007 -65.93 -19.80 71.67
CA ASP A 1007 -66.30 -21.15 71.26
C ASP A 1007 -67.82 -21.39 71.35
N LEU A 1008 -68.32 -22.28 70.49
CA LEU A 1008 -69.72 -22.70 70.53
C LEU A 1008 -69.96 -23.54 71.79
N MET A 1009 -70.94 -23.15 72.59
CA MET A 1009 -71.23 -23.80 73.88
C MET A 1009 -72.65 -24.34 73.93
N ARG A 1010 -72.84 -25.37 74.76
CA ARG A 1010 -74.12 -26.00 75.02
C ARG A 1010 -74.40 -26.11 76.51
N CYS A 1011 -75.66 -25.96 76.91
CA CYS A 1011 -76.08 -26.19 78.28
C CYS A 1011 -76.02 -27.68 78.62
N GLU A 1012 -75.16 -28.04 79.57
CA GLU A 1012 -74.90 -29.40 80.01
C GLU A 1012 -75.10 -29.55 81.52
N PRO A 1013 -75.46 -30.74 82.03
CA PRO A 1013 -75.40 -31.05 83.45
C PRO A 1013 -73.98 -30.89 84.02
N GLU A 1014 -73.82 -30.21 85.15
CA GLU A 1014 -72.54 -30.04 85.85
C GLU A 1014 -72.01 -31.39 86.37
N SER A 1015 -70.92 -31.88 85.79
CA SER A 1015 -70.28 -33.12 86.24
C SER A 1015 -69.47 -32.89 87.53
N GLN A 1016 -69.88 -33.52 88.64
CA GLN A 1016 -69.10 -33.52 89.89
C GLN A 1016 -67.75 -34.21 89.69
N SER A 1017 -66.66 -33.54 90.05
CA SER A 1017 -65.28 -34.01 89.89
C SER A 1017 -64.95 -35.21 90.80
N GLY A 1018 -64.48 -36.32 90.20
CA GLY A 1018 -63.92 -37.48 90.92
C GLY A 1018 -63.37 -38.54 89.95
N ALA A 1019 -62.12 -38.92 90.13
CA ALA A 1019 -61.31 -39.77 89.23
C ALA A 1019 -61.93 -41.14 88.85
N TYR A 1020 -61.69 -41.53 87.58
CA TYR A 1020 -61.85 -42.85 86.94
C TYR A 1020 -63.28 -43.39 86.72
N ILE A 1021 -63.75 -43.41 85.46
CA ILE A 1021 -63.68 -44.58 84.55
C ILE A 1021 -64.34 -44.23 83.21
N ASN A 1022 -63.59 -44.49 82.13
CA ASN A 1022 -64.10 -44.78 80.79
C ASN A 1022 -65.30 -45.74 80.81
N TYR A 1023 -66.49 -45.26 80.49
CA TYR A 1023 -67.56 -46.07 79.91
C TYR A 1023 -68.14 -45.35 78.68
N TYR A 1024 -67.33 -45.29 77.63
CA TYR A 1024 -67.85 -45.28 76.27
C TYR A 1024 -68.48 -46.66 76.02
N PHE A 1025 -69.80 -46.75 76.09
CA PHE A 1025 -70.52 -47.85 75.43
C PHE A 1025 -70.47 -47.61 73.92
N PRO A 1026 -70.18 -48.65 73.11
CA PRO A 1026 -69.80 -48.52 71.71
C PRO A 1026 -71.04 -48.30 70.83
N VAL A 1027 -71.02 -47.25 69.99
CA VAL A 1027 -71.87 -47.23 68.79
C VAL A 1027 -71.14 -48.04 67.72
N SER A 1028 -71.17 -49.36 67.89
CA SER A 1028 -71.00 -50.32 66.82
C SER A 1028 -72.35 -50.50 66.13
N LEU A 1029 -72.64 -49.68 65.12
CA LEU A 1029 -73.59 -49.97 64.04
C LEU A 1029 -73.33 -49.00 62.88
N LEU A 1030 -72.28 -49.30 62.11
CA LEU A 1030 -72.19 -49.26 60.64
C LEU A 1030 -70.75 -49.57 60.22
N ALA A 1031 -70.32 -50.79 60.53
CA ALA A 1031 -69.34 -51.51 59.73
C ALA A 1031 -70.08 -52.67 59.04
N GLN A 1032 -70.88 -52.32 58.04
CA GLN A 1032 -71.35 -53.26 57.01
C GLN A 1032 -71.65 -52.50 55.72
N ALA A 1033 -70.57 -52.00 55.12
CA ALA A 1033 -70.39 -51.62 53.71
C ALA A 1033 -69.10 -50.78 53.72
N THR A 1034 -67.91 -51.35 53.69
CA THR A 1034 -67.31 -51.81 52.44
C THR A 1034 -66.01 -52.54 52.79
N GLN A 1035 -65.98 -53.85 52.62
CA GLN A 1035 -64.75 -54.52 52.21
C GLN A 1035 -64.63 -54.26 50.70
N ASP A 1036 -63.65 -53.47 50.28
CA ASP A 1036 -62.60 -53.94 49.36
C ASP A 1036 -61.56 -52.85 49.03
N HIS A 1037 -60.30 -53.25 49.26
CA HIS A 1037 -59.00 -52.74 48.79
C HIS A 1037 -58.18 -51.70 49.60
N PRO A 1038 -56.84 -51.89 49.69
CA PRO A 1038 -55.96 -51.25 50.68
C PRO A 1038 -55.00 -50.19 50.09
N ILE A 1039 -54.47 -49.29 50.94
CA ILE A 1039 -53.02 -49.03 51.20
C ILE A 1039 -52.79 -47.64 51.89
N VAL A 1040 -52.39 -47.70 53.19
CA VAL A 1040 -51.25 -47.00 53.89
C VAL A 1040 -51.09 -45.47 53.67
N MET A 1041 -51.24 -44.49 54.59
CA MET A 1041 -50.91 -44.23 56.03
C MET A 1041 -49.42 -44.31 56.45
N ILE A 1042 -48.83 -43.17 56.87
CA ILE A 1042 -47.72 -42.94 57.85
C ILE A 1042 -47.03 -41.59 57.47
N LEU A 1043 -46.65 -40.66 58.35
CA LEU A 1043 -47.02 -40.22 59.70
C LEU A 1043 -46.13 -38.99 60.00
N LEU A 1044 -46.70 -37.97 60.63
CA LEU A 1044 -46.00 -36.86 61.29
C LEU A 1044 -45.50 -37.29 62.68
N SER A 1045 -44.35 -36.76 63.13
CA SER A 1045 -44.19 -36.05 64.43
C SER A 1045 -42.80 -36.18 65.11
N GLY A 1046 -42.42 -35.10 65.82
CA GLY A 1046 -41.39 -35.03 66.88
C GLY A 1046 -40.23 -34.09 66.53
N GLY A 1047 -39.79 -33.13 67.33
CA GLY A 1047 -40.01 -32.75 68.73
C GLY A 1047 -38.86 -31.82 69.18
N VAL A 1048 -39.08 -31.03 70.22
CA VAL A 1048 -38.40 -29.77 70.62
C VAL A 1048 -37.05 -29.93 71.40
N LEU A 1049 -36.15 -28.94 71.16
CA LEU A 1049 -35.01 -28.34 71.93
C LEU A 1049 -34.39 -28.97 73.20
N ALA A 1050 -33.05 -28.86 73.29
CA ALA A 1050 -32.32 -28.47 74.52
C ALA A 1050 -30.95 -27.82 74.20
N VAL A 1051 -30.58 -26.80 75.00
CA VAL A 1051 -29.37 -25.94 74.92
C VAL A 1051 -28.43 -26.25 76.11
N ALA A 1052 -27.10 -26.23 75.93
CA ALA A 1052 -26.11 -25.60 76.84
C ALA A 1052 -24.61 -25.86 76.48
N VAL A 1053 -23.96 -24.78 76.01
CA VAL A 1053 -22.68 -24.13 76.40
C VAL A 1053 -21.47 -24.92 76.98
N ALA A 1054 -20.29 -24.75 76.35
CA ALA A 1054 -18.97 -24.27 76.89
C ALA A 1054 -17.78 -24.94 76.15
N LEU A 1055 -17.03 -24.27 75.24
CA LEU A 1055 -15.81 -23.44 75.46
C LEU A 1055 -14.64 -24.24 76.08
N VAL A 1056 -13.46 -24.42 75.45
CA VAL A 1056 -12.33 -23.46 75.34
C VAL A 1056 -11.16 -24.21 74.64
N THR A 1057 -10.78 -23.87 73.39
CA THR A 1057 -9.69 -22.96 72.93
C THR A 1057 -8.44 -23.62 72.30
N ILE A 1058 -8.08 -23.03 71.15
CA ILE A 1058 -6.73 -22.57 70.73
C ILE A 1058 -5.68 -23.63 70.26
N ARG A 1059 -4.93 -23.46 69.14
CA ARG A 1059 -4.84 -22.42 68.10
C ARG A 1059 -3.69 -22.75 67.11
N HIS A 1060 -3.89 -22.33 65.86
CA HIS A 1060 -2.88 -21.94 64.82
C HIS A 1060 -2.12 -23.05 64.11
N ARG A 1061 -1.77 -22.97 62.81
CA ARG A 1061 -1.90 -22.04 61.63
C ARG A 1061 -1.16 -22.82 60.51
N ARG A 1062 -1.28 -22.66 59.19
CA ARG A 1062 -1.67 -21.55 58.30
C ARG A 1062 -1.77 -22.12 56.87
N ASN A 1063 -2.69 -21.55 56.09
CA ASN A 1063 -2.60 -21.15 54.67
C ASN A 1063 -2.42 -22.21 53.54
N THR A 1064 -3.10 -22.15 52.39
CA THR A 1064 -4.28 -21.39 51.89
C THR A 1064 -4.62 -21.90 50.48
N VAL A 1065 -5.91 -22.21 50.27
CA VAL A 1065 -6.81 -21.89 49.12
C VAL A 1065 -6.43 -22.43 47.72
N SER A 1066 -7.08 -23.48 47.17
CA SER A 1066 -8.44 -23.65 46.55
C SER A 1066 -8.47 -23.24 45.07
N SER A 1067 -8.75 -24.09 44.05
CA SER A 1067 -9.81 -25.10 43.79
C SER A 1067 -11.21 -24.50 43.65
N ALA A 1068 -12.17 -25.00 42.86
CA ALA A 1068 -12.24 -25.91 41.71
C ALA A 1068 -13.75 -26.03 41.36
N GLN A 1069 -14.00 -26.32 40.09
CA GLN A 1069 -15.16 -26.92 39.40
C GLN A 1069 -16.47 -27.32 40.13
N ILE A 1070 -17.57 -26.87 39.50
CA ILE A 1070 -18.71 -27.60 38.86
C ILE A 1070 -19.82 -28.25 39.70
N ASP A 1071 -21.04 -27.70 39.45
CA ASP A 1071 -22.41 -28.24 39.33
C ASP A 1071 -22.86 -29.38 40.27
N SER A 1072 -23.95 -29.26 41.02
CA SER A 1072 -25.32 -29.00 40.55
C SER A 1072 -26.29 -29.09 41.74
N ASN A 1073 -27.46 -28.47 41.55
CA ASN A 1073 -28.73 -28.63 42.26
C ASN A 1073 -29.00 -27.93 43.62
N MET A 1074 -29.96 -27.01 43.50
CA MET A 1074 -31.18 -26.84 44.31
C MET A 1074 -31.12 -26.13 45.67
N TYR A 1075 -31.92 -25.04 45.68
CA TYR A 1075 -32.74 -24.49 46.77
C TYR A 1075 -32.08 -23.72 47.92
N TYR A 1076 -32.34 -22.40 47.88
CA TYR A 1076 -32.52 -21.42 48.97
C TYR A 1076 -33.28 -21.99 50.21
N PRO A 1077 -33.23 -21.40 51.43
CA PRO A 1077 -33.17 -19.93 51.64
C PRO A 1077 -32.47 -19.35 52.91
N LEU A 1078 -32.25 -18.03 52.81
CA LEU A 1078 -32.49 -16.95 53.81
C LEU A 1078 -31.55 -16.66 54.99
N LEU A 1079 -31.38 -15.33 55.15
CA LEU A 1079 -31.06 -14.49 56.32
C LEU A 1079 -29.58 -14.20 56.60
N HIS A 1080 -29.04 -13.19 55.92
CA HIS A 1080 -28.96 -11.84 56.50
C HIS A 1080 -29.00 -10.75 55.43
#